data_AF-A0A955SQ93-F1
#
_entry.id   AF-A0A955SQ93-F1
#
_cell.length_a   1.000
_cell.length_b   1.000
_cell.length_c   1.000
_cell.angle_alpha   90.00
_cell.angle_beta   90.00
_cell.angle_gamma   90.00
#
_symmetry.space_group_name_H-M   'P 1'
#
loop_
_entity.id
_entity.type
_entity.pdbx_description
1 polymer ?
#
loop_
_entity_poly.entity_id
_entity_poly.type
_entity_poly.pdbx_seq_one_letter_code
_entity_poly.pdbx_strand_id
1 'polypeptide(L)'
;MEDLNPRKVLICIDSMKSLGPGLLFVTLIYLPLIPVHSATIRVPSDFGTIQEAITSTSVLGGDTVLIEDSKVYSEDLVISRSIVLMAATGESPTIRSTGTPDIHYVIRNSDAGIGSKIGSNEGGRITIDGNGNSEIYWLISNRHTSGEVILENLLLTGGHTGAISLIFPESQRQSVITLNNVILDAEGIVEFPVRPDLLRGGTINFNEVVLTGAARMGILHSNPTGTGTFNINNSTLIGKQLAIAIEPDAGPIDWTIQNSYLGNTDSDSYAAMWVRASNQTFHIEKSVFDMSGVGSALFFFPASGIDFFMDHCDILSEKNGVRFTGGVSRDVTIKNTNIVSQSTGLFGDISPSDLLSFSYNNISGYNSFTPGMNDVLPGIVPDYIDTQSPGVDFRYSNNQLLMADEFGGAIGSGYSDSLPPLPTFTPSPIPTPTHTGTPTPTPDPLFTSTPTPTPNSNEQSYIDRFIAYWTGVGQVPSTVPTLEEYATPEEFDRLYMGSLIDYWVNLIQNSQNLQAGMGWGSSYQTHALNDMYRATGDIKYLRANQSILEQTMANRDDKVGHTTFFGEMAPAWGTPYYAGRHVVHLVHTGMIATGVVEFLELVQQNPTAMAELGQATFENWVAEIHETIDWHDREWIDGPGPDEGYYISRDEEVGAEGSLQAFNRLSAMGMALWGSWKATGHTGHRDKALALGRFIKRRVGLYQG
;
A
#
# COMPACT_ATOMS: atom_id res chain seq x y z
N MET A 1 4.13 8.88 28.55
CA MET A 1 4.50 9.86 29.63
C MET A 1 4.91 11.22 29.04
N GLU A 2 4.72 11.46 27.74
CA GLU A 2 5.17 12.69 27.05
C GLU A 2 4.08 13.76 26.86
N ASP A 3 2.81 13.50 27.21
CA ASP A 3 1.69 14.44 27.01
C ASP A 3 1.38 15.39 28.18
N LEU A 4 2.25 15.46 29.20
CA LEU A 4 2.02 16.40 30.31
C LEU A 4 2.48 17.80 29.92
N ASN A 5 1.51 18.68 29.64
CA ASN A 5 1.73 20.11 29.42
C ASN A 5 2.67 20.71 30.51
N PRO A 6 3.89 21.14 30.13
CA PRO A 6 4.92 21.56 31.09
C PRO A 6 4.48 22.72 31.99
N ARG A 7 3.58 23.60 31.51
CA ARG A 7 3.06 24.72 32.32
C ARG A 7 2.11 24.26 33.43
N LYS A 8 1.33 23.20 33.23
CA LYS A 8 0.46 22.66 34.29
C LYS A 8 1.29 21.95 35.37
N VAL A 9 2.35 21.25 34.95
CA VAL A 9 3.31 20.63 35.87
C VAL A 9 4.07 21.69 36.68
N LEU A 10 4.50 22.79 36.06
CA LEU A 10 5.16 23.90 36.77
C LEU A 10 4.24 24.63 37.76
N ILE A 11 2.95 24.84 37.44
CA ILE A 11 1.98 25.45 38.37
C ILE A 11 1.74 24.52 39.58
N CYS A 12 1.70 23.20 39.36
CA CYS A 12 1.64 22.21 40.43
C CYS A 12 2.92 22.23 41.29
N ILE A 13 4.09 22.32 40.67
CA ILE A 13 5.39 22.39 41.38
C ILE A 13 5.51 23.68 42.20
N ASP A 14 5.09 24.83 41.69
CA ASP A 14 5.15 26.09 42.45
C ASP A 14 4.14 26.14 43.60
N SER A 15 2.98 25.50 43.45
CA SER A 15 2.04 25.29 44.57
C SER A 15 2.61 24.33 45.61
N MET A 16 3.37 23.31 45.19
CA MET A 16 4.03 22.34 46.08
C MET A 16 5.25 22.93 46.80
N LYS A 17 5.94 23.92 46.25
CA LYS A 17 7.05 24.64 46.94
C LYS A 17 6.61 25.39 48.20
N SER A 18 5.33 25.77 48.31
CA SER A 18 4.78 26.39 49.53
C SER A 18 4.50 25.39 50.67
N LEU A 19 4.48 24.09 50.37
CA LEU A 19 4.33 23.02 51.34
C LEU A 19 5.75 22.56 51.68
N GLY A 20 6.25 22.92 52.87
CA GLY A 20 7.66 22.79 53.24
C GLY A 20 8.31 21.41 52.95
N PRO A 21 9.66 21.33 52.93
CA PRO A 21 10.44 20.23 52.34
C PRO A 21 10.10 18.82 52.88
N GLY A 22 9.50 18.70 54.06
CA GLY A 22 9.02 17.43 54.61
C GLY A 22 7.79 16.84 53.91
N LEU A 23 6.91 17.66 53.32
CA LEU A 23 5.72 17.18 52.62
C LEU A 23 6.05 16.76 51.18
N LEU A 24 6.99 17.47 50.53
CA LEU A 24 7.48 17.15 49.19
C LEU A 24 8.09 15.74 49.11
N PHE A 25 8.80 15.31 50.17
CA PHE A 25 9.43 14.00 50.26
C PHE A 25 8.42 12.85 50.47
N VAL A 26 7.29 13.13 51.15
CA VAL A 26 6.21 12.15 51.32
C VAL A 26 5.40 12.02 50.02
N THR A 27 5.13 13.10 49.31
CA THR A 27 4.36 13.06 48.05
C THR A 27 5.13 12.39 46.90
N LEU A 28 6.46 12.51 46.84
CA LEU A 28 7.30 11.85 45.83
C LEU A 28 7.51 10.34 46.09
N ILE A 29 7.42 9.90 47.35
CA ILE A 29 7.54 8.47 47.72
C ILE A 29 6.17 7.77 47.71
N TYR A 30 5.07 8.51 47.89
CA TYR A 30 3.69 8.01 47.87
C TYR A 30 2.90 8.35 46.60
N LEU A 31 3.49 8.96 45.56
CA LEU A 31 2.98 8.84 44.19
C LEU A 31 3.32 7.41 43.76
N PRO A 32 2.43 6.43 43.94
CA PRO A 32 2.74 5.10 43.49
C PRO A 32 2.89 5.21 41.97
N LEU A 33 3.77 4.39 41.43
CA LEU A 33 3.53 3.72 40.17
C LEU A 33 2.10 3.15 40.25
N ILE A 34 1.07 3.95 39.97
CA ILE A 34 -0.27 3.45 39.72
C ILE A 34 -0.10 2.89 38.31
N PRO A 35 0.02 1.56 38.15
CA PRO A 35 0.09 0.99 36.82
C PRO A 35 -1.16 1.50 36.10
N VAL A 36 -0.96 2.14 34.95
CA VAL A 36 -2.06 2.49 34.07
C VAL A 36 -2.56 1.15 33.54
N HIS A 37 -3.49 0.54 34.28
CA HIS A 37 -4.11 -0.71 33.87
C HIS A 37 -5.05 -0.36 32.73
N SER A 38 -4.58 -0.59 31.51
CA SER A 38 -5.44 -0.71 30.34
C SER A 38 -6.25 -2.00 30.51
N ALA A 39 -7.56 -1.88 30.66
CA ALA A 39 -8.46 -3.02 30.67
C ALA A 39 -8.92 -3.34 29.23
N THR A 40 -9.06 -4.63 28.92
CA THR A 40 -9.80 -5.07 27.73
C THR A 40 -11.24 -5.38 28.12
N ILE A 41 -12.18 -4.64 27.54
CA ILE A 41 -13.62 -4.75 27.73
C ILE A 41 -14.21 -5.35 26.46
N ARG A 42 -14.85 -6.50 26.58
CA ARG A 42 -15.28 -7.33 25.46
C ARG A 42 -16.76 -7.14 25.13
N VAL A 43 -17.08 -7.06 23.85
CA VAL A 43 -18.46 -7.00 23.34
C VAL A 43 -18.66 -8.20 22.42
N PRO A 44 -19.63 -9.10 22.65
CA PRO A 44 -20.71 -8.97 23.63
C PRO A 44 -20.41 -9.58 25.02
N SER A 45 -19.21 -10.13 25.26
CA SER A 45 -18.95 -10.98 26.44
C SER A 45 -19.11 -10.25 27.79
N ASP A 46 -18.65 -8.99 27.88
CA ASP A 46 -18.76 -8.18 29.10
C ASP A 46 -19.98 -7.25 29.08
N PHE A 47 -20.37 -6.77 27.89
CA PHE A 47 -21.49 -5.85 27.68
C PHE A 47 -22.28 -6.20 26.42
N GLY A 48 -23.60 -6.00 26.43
CA GLY A 48 -24.45 -6.34 25.29
C GLY A 48 -24.36 -5.35 24.12
N THR A 49 -23.85 -4.15 24.36
CA THR A 49 -23.74 -3.05 23.38
C THR A 49 -22.36 -2.40 23.42
N ILE A 50 -21.97 -1.75 22.33
CA ILE A 50 -20.67 -1.07 22.23
C ILE A 50 -20.67 0.19 23.12
N GLN A 51 -21.77 0.95 23.16
CA GLN A 51 -21.87 2.16 23.97
C GLN A 51 -21.79 1.87 25.48
N GLU A 52 -22.38 0.78 25.97
CA GLU A 52 -22.23 0.37 27.37
C GLU A 52 -20.76 0.07 27.70
N ALA A 53 -20.07 -0.67 26.83
CA ALA A 53 -18.64 -0.95 26.98
C ALA A 53 -17.81 0.34 27.00
N ILE A 54 -18.03 1.26 26.06
CA ILE A 54 -17.35 2.58 26.03
C ILE A 54 -17.60 3.35 27.34
N THR A 55 -18.83 3.36 27.83
CA THR A 55 -19.21 4.08 29.06
C THR A 55 -18.55 3.48 30.31
N SER A 56 -18.25 2.18 30.28
CA SER A 56 -17.62 1.46 31.38
C SER A 56 -16.10 1.62 31.47
N THR A 57 -15.44 2.14 30.41
CA THR A 57 -13.98 2.37 30.39
C THR A 57 -13.51 3.29 31.53
N SER A 58 -12.26 3.20 31.93
CA SER A 58 -11.71 4.00 33.01
C SER A 58 -11.61 5.48 32.61
N VAL A 59 -11.84 6.37 33.58
CA VAL A 59 -11.67 7.82 33.38
C VAL A 59 -10.21 8.20 33.09
N LEU A 60 -9.26 7.31 33.42
CA LEU A 60 -7.83 7.49 33.16
C LEU A 60 -7.46 7.26 31.69
N GLY A 61 -8.33 6.60 30.92
CA GLY A 61 -8.13 6.29 29.51
C GLY A 61 -7.17 5.12 29.27
N GLY A 62 -7.00 4.76 28.00
CA GLY A 62 -6.13 3.67 27.54
C GLY A 62 -6.79 2.30 27.51
N ASP A 63 -8.07 2.18 27.88
CA ASP A 63 -8.79 0.91 27.81
C ASP A 63 -9.10 0.52 26.36
N THR A 64 -9.19 -0.79 26.13
CA THR A 64 -9.56 -1.37 24.84
C THR A 64 -10.98 -1.89 24.90
N VAL A 65 -11.85 -1.44 24.00
CA VAL A 65 -13.14 -2.05 23.72
C VAL A 65 -12.97 -3.00 22.53
N LEU A 66 -13.04 -4.30 22.79
CA LEU A 66 -12.84 -5.37 21.80
C LEU A 66 -14.19 -5.95 21.36
N ILE A 67 -14.54 -5.80 20.09
CA ILE A 67 -15.73 -6.40 19.48
C ILE A 67 -15.37 -7.81 18.98
N GLU A 68 -15.94 -8.84 19.59
CA GLU A 68 -15.58 -10.25 19.41
C GLU A 68 -16.48 -11.01 18.42
N ASP A 69 -17.41 -10.31 17.76
CA ASP A 69 -18.25 -10.91 16.74
C ASP A 69 -18.46 -9.96 15.54
N SER A 70 -18.95 -10.52 14.43
CA SER A 70 -19.22 -9.80 13.17
C SER A 70 -20.66 -9.27 13.08
N LYS A 71 -21.33 -8.96 14.21
CA LYS A 71 -22.72 -8.49 14.17
C LYS A 71 -22.85 -7.05 13.68
N VAL A 72 -24.09 -6.71 13.32
CA VAL A 72 -24.53 -5.33 13.13
C VAL A 72 -25.01 -4.78 14.48
N TYR A 73 -24.33 -3.75 14.97
CA TYR A 73 -24.69 -2.97 16.15
C TYR A 73 -25.39 -1.69 15.68
N SER A 74 -26.69 -1.59 15.95
CA SER A 74 -27.48 -0.39 15.61
C SER A 74 -27.35 0.61 16.75
N GLU A 75 -26.30 1.42 16.75
CA GLU A 75 -25.93 2.32 17.84
C GLU A 75 -25.31 3.61 17.27
N ASP A 76 -25.58 4.76 17.91
CA ASP A 76 -24.83 6.00 17.68
C ASP A 76 -23.90 6.23 18.87
N LEU A 77 -22.59 6.13 18.64
CA LEU A 77 -21.57 6.07 19.67
C LEU A 77 -21.05 7.45 20.07
N VAL A 78 -20.87 7.65 21.37
CA VAL A 78 -20.24 8.82 21.97
C VAL A 78 -19.00 8.37 22.75
N ILE A 79 -17.83 8.75 22.22
CA ILE A 79 -16.53 8.51 22.83
C ILE A 79 -16.11 9.78 23.59
N SER A 80 -16.14 9.70 24.92
CA SER A 80 -15.75 10.78 25.84
C SER A 80 -14.42 10.53 26.53
N ARG A 81 -13.73 9.43 26.22
CA ARG A 81 -12.51 8.96 26.90
C ARG A 81 -11.47 8.47 25.91
N SER A 82 -10.21 8.39 26.33
CA SER A 82 -9.16 7.77 25.52
C SER A 82 -9.39 6.27 25.51
N ILE A 83 -9.75 5.72 24.37
CA ILE A 83 -10.00 4.29 24.21
C ILE A 83 -9.39 3.80 22.91
N VAL A 84 -9.19 2.49 22.82
CA VAL A 84 -9.01 1.75 21.57
C VAL A 84 -10.28 0.95 21.33
N LEU A 85 -11.09 1.33 20.34
CA LEU A 85 -12.21 0.52 19.88
C LEU A 85 -11.73 -0.35 18.73
N MET A 86 -11.70 -1.67 18.84
CA MET A 86 -11.23 -2.55 17.78
C MET A 86 -12.08 -3.82 17.66
N ALA A 87 -12.06 -4.46 16.48
CA ALA A 87 -12.63 -5.79 16.31
C ALA A 87 -11.57 -6.87 16.54
N ALA A 88 -11.99 -8.03 17.04
CA ALA A 88 -11.14 -9.21 17.16
C ALA A 88 -10.68 -9.68 15.77
N THR A 89 -9.51 -10.33 15.72
CA THR A 89 -8.96 -10.87 14.48
C THR A 89 -9.94 -11.84 13.83
N GLY A 90 -10.20 -11.66 12.53
CA GLY A 90 -11.16 -12.46 11.77
C GLY A 90 -12.61 -11.99 11.82
N GLU A 91 -12.94 -11.04 12.71
CA GLU A 91 -14.28 -10.46 12.78
C GLU A 91 -14.41 -9.23 11.88
N SER A 92 -15.63 -8.87 11.51
CA SER A 92 -15.93 -7.66 10.72
C SER A 92 -17.26 -7.03 11.13
N PRO A 93 -17.36 -6.48 12.35
CA PRO A 93 -18.60 -5.90 12.85
C PRO A 93 -19.01 -4.66 12.03
N THR A 94 -20.31 -4.39 12.00
CA THR A 94 -20.87 -3.16 11.44
C THR A 94 -21.49 -2.33 12.55
N ILE A 95 -21.07 -1.08 12.68
CA ILE A 95 -21.70 -0.07 13.54
C ILE A 95 -22.59 0.77 12.64
N ARG A 96 -23.90 0.58 12.77
CA ARG A 96 -24.92 1.20 11.93
C ARG A 96 -25.67 2.26 12.70
N SER A 97 -25.90 3.42 12.09
CA SER A 97 -26.69 4.47 12.74
C SER A 97 -28.10 4.00 13.09
N THR A 98 -28.60 4.47 14.24
CA THR A 98 -30.00 4.26 14.62
C THR A 98 -30.97 5.12 13.81
N GLY A 99 -30.45 6.17 13.18
CA GLY A 99 -31.22 7.15 12.44
C GLY A 99 -32.07 8.08 13.31
N THR A 100 -31.66 8.30 14.56
CA THR A 100 -32.35 9.24 15.47
C THR A 100 -32.24 10.67 14.94
N PRO A 101 -33.36 11.41 14.77
CA PRO A 101 -33.37 12.71 14.08
C PRO A 101 -32.45 13.80 14.65
N ASP A 102 -32.19 13.74 15.97
CA ASP A 102 -31.34 14.72 16.67
C ASP A 102 -29.85 14.33 16.67
N ILE A 103 -29.50 13.18 16.10
CA ILE A 103 -28.14 12.64 16.07
C ILE A 103 -27.63 12.66 14.64
N HIS A 104 -26.69 13.56 14.39
CA HIS A 104 -26.10 13.75 13.08
C HIS A 104 -24.84 12.90 12.85
N TYR A 105 -24.61 11.87 13.68
CA TYR A 105 -23.40 11.05 13.64
C TYR A 105 -23.58 9.58 14.00
N VAL A 106 -22.69 8.73 13.47
CA VAL A 106 -22.55 7.33 13.93
C VAL A 106 -21.54 7.24 15.06
N ILE A 107 -20.41 7.91 14.94
CA ILE A 107 -19.41 8.03 16.02
C ILE A 107 -19.09 9.49 16.26
N ARG A 108 -19.17 9.91 17.52
CA ARG A 108 -18.72 11.23 17.96
C ARG A 108 -17.68 11.11 19.06
N ASN A 109 -16.50 11.69 18.80
CA ASN A 109 -15.58 12.05 19.86
C ASN A 109 -16.06 13.36 20.49
N SER A 110 -16.61 13.31 21.70
CA SER A 110 -17.32 14.44 22.33
C SER A 110 -16.47 15.35 23.20
N ASP A 111 -15.35 14.82 23.70
CA ASP A 111 -14.62 15.48 24.79
C ASP A 111 -13.36 16.19 24.28
N ALA A 112 -13.29 17.46 24.64
CA ALA A 112 -12.22 18.39 24.34
C ALA A 112 -10.91 17.96 25.03
N GLY A 113 -10.17 17.05 24.41
CA GLY A 113 -8.72 16.97 24.63
C GLY A 113 -8.11 15.58 24.79
N ILE A 114 -8.78 14.53 24.37
CA ILE A 114 -8.29 13.16 24.55
C ILE A 114 -8.22 12.46 23.19
N GLY A 115 -7.06 11.87 22.89
CA GLY A 115 -6.88 11.04 21.69
C GLY A 115 -7.62 9.71 21.82
N SER A 116 -8.15 9.20 20.72
CA SER A 116 -8.85 7.92 20.65
C SER A 116 -8.45 7.16 19.39
N LYS A 117 -8.51 5.84 19.43
CA LYS A 117 -8.26 4.97 18.28
C LYS A 117 -9.51 4.17 17.96
N ILE A 118 -9.95 4.21 16.71
CA ILE A 118 -11.08 3.44 16.20
C ILE A 118 -10.56 2.53 15.09
N GLY A 119 -10.69 1.23 15.30
CA GLY A 119 -10.14 0.14 14.51
C GLY A 119 -8.68 -0.20 14.85
N SER A 120 -8.14 -1.23 14.18
CA SER A 120 -6.77 -1.71 14.35
C SER A 120 -6.32 -2.50 13.13
N ASN A 121 -5.05 -2.35 12.71
CA ASN A 121 -4.42 -3.17 11.67
C ASN A 121 -4.15 -4.62 12.11
N GLU A 122 -4.12 -4.89 13.42
CA GLU A 122 -3.97 -6.24 13.98
C GLU A 122 -5.33 -6.95 14.18
N GLY A 123 -6.42 -6.18 14.14
CA GLY A 123 -7.78 -6.63 14.38
C GLY A 123 -8.59 -6.84 13.11
N GLY A 124 -9.84 -7.23 13.31
CA GLY A 124 -10.86 -7.24 12.26
C GLY A 124 -11.18 -5.83 11.73
N ARG A 125 -11.75 -5.75 10.51
CA ARG A 125 -12.19 -4.48 9.91
C ARG A 125 -13.54 -4.05 10.48
N ILE A 126 -13.65 -2.82 10.97
CA ILE A 126 -14.93 -2.28 11.42
C ILE A 126 -15.61 -1.52 10.27
N THR A 127 -16.87 -1.85 9.99
CA THR A 127 -17.70 -1.07 9.05
C THR A 127 -18.51 -0.03 9.80
N ILE A 128 -18.45 1.24 9.39
CA ILE A 128 -19.29 2.34 9.88
C ILE A 128 -20.31 2.67 8.81
N ASP A 129 -21.59 2.45 9.11
CA ASP A 129 -22.69 2.48 8.13
C ASP A 129 -23.71 3.57 8.52
N GLY A 130 -23.89 4.56 7.65
CA GLY A 130 -24.89 5.62 7.81
C GLY A 130 -26.34 5.16 7.61
N ASN A 131 -26.57 3.90 7.22
CA ASN A 131 -27.89 3.32 7.01
C ASN A 131 -28.72 4.06 5.94
N GLY A 132 -28.07 4.81 5.04
CA GLY A 132 -28.73 5.68 4.07
C GLY A 132 -29.60 6.77 4.69
N ASN A 133 -29.40 7.12 5.97
CA ASN A 133 -30.22 8.13 6.62
C ASN A 133 -29.84 9.54 6.15
N SER A 134 -30.83 10.26 5.61
CA SER A 134 -30.70 11.66 5.17
C SER A 134 -30.34 12.66 6.27
N GLU A 135 -30.54 12.31 7.54
CA GLU A 135 -30.29 13.21 8.67
C GLU A 135 -28.89 13.07 9.29
N ILE A 136 -28.11 12.08 8.84
CA ILE A 136 -26.72 11.94 9.27
C ILE A 136 -25.87 12.89 8.44
N TYR A 137 -25.26 13.86 9.11
CA TYR A 137 -24.34 14.79 8.46
C TYR A 137 -22.90 14.31 8.49
N TRP A 138 -22.52 13.46 9.46
CA TRP A 138 -21.15 13.03 9.74
C TRP A 138 -21.08 11.57 10.18
N LEU A 139 -20.48 10.64 9.42
CA LEU A 139 -20.27 9.30 9.99
C LEU A 139 -19.38 9.35 11.23
N ILE A 140 -18.31 10.16 11.17
CA ILE A 140 -17.40 10.40 12.27
C ILE A 140 -17.27 11.91 12.51
N SER A 141 -17.74 12.35 13.68
CA SER A 141 -17.61 13.72 14.17
C SER A 141 -16.50 13.81 15.21
N ASN A 142 -15.40 14.48 14.86
CA ASN A 142 -14.24 14.60 15.75
C ASN A 142 -14.16 15.98 16.40
N ARG A 143 -14.76 16.13 17.59
CA ARG A 143 -14.62 17.33 18.43
C ARG A 143 -13.58 17.12 19.51
N HIS A 144 -12.31 17.27 19.16
CA HIS A 144 -11.21 17.17 20.11
C HIS A 144 -10.35 18.43 20.09
N THR A 145 -9.77 18.78 21.23
CA THR A 145 -8.97 20.00 21.39
C THR A 145 -7.49 19.74 21.66
N SER A 146 -7.10 18.47 21.73
CA SER A 146 -5.72 17.97 21.87
C SER A 146 -5.71 16.46 21.67
N GLY A 147 -4.52 15.90 21.43
CA GLY A 147 -4.34 14.48 21.16
C GLY A 147 -4.54 14.11 19.69
N GLU A 148 -4.33 12.83 19.40
CA GLU A 148 -4.50 12.25 18.08
C GLU A 148 -5.75 11.35 18.05
N VAL A 149 -6.58 11.52 17.02
CA VAL A 149 -7.64 10.56 16.69
C VAL A 149 -7.16 9.69 15.54
N ILE A 150 -7.01 8.38 15.79
CA ILE A 150 -6.56 7.42 14.80
C ILE A 150 -7.75 6.59 14.32
N LEU A 151 -7.97 6.55 13.01
CA LEU A 151 -8.95 5.72 12.32
C LEU A 151 -8.17 4.67 11.52
N GLU A 152 -8.32 3.40 11.84
CA GLU A 152 -7.48 2.35 11.26
C GLU A 152 -8.28 1.13 10.80
N ASN A 153 -8.03 0.64 9.59
CA ASN A 153 -8.72 -0.55 9.03
C ASN A 153 -10.26 -0.43 9.12
N LEU A 154 -10.80 0.65 8.57
CA LEU A 154 -12.23 0.96 8.57
C LEU A 154 -12.82 0.93 7.16
N LEU A 155 -14.10 0.56 7.06
CA LEU A 155 -14.94 0.82 5.88
C LEU A 155 -16.06 1.78 6.27
N LEU A 156 -16.13 2.95 5.63
CA LEU A 156 -17.17 3.95 5.84
C LEU A 156 -18.11 3.93 4.63
N THR A 157 -19.40 3.66 4.86
CA THR A 157 -20.41 3.51 3.79
C THR A 157 -21.80 4.04 4.23
N GLY A 158 -22.77 4.03 3.31
CA GLY A 158 -24.18 4.29 3.61
C GLY A 158 -24.51 5.75 3.91
N GLY A 159 -23.73 6.70 3.38
CA GLY A 159 -24.05 8.13 3.45
C GLY A 159 -25.27 8.49 2.59
N HIS A 160 -26.00 9.55 2.93
CA HIS A 160 -27.14 10.07 2.15
C HIS A 160 -26.80 11.38 1.42
N THR A 161 -27.59 11.78 0.41
CA THR A 161 -27.35 12.96 -0.47
C THR A 161 -27.36 14.30 0.25
N GLY A 162 -27.76 14.31 1.53
CA GLY A 162 -27.69 15.48 2.42
C GLY A 162 -26.55 15.39 3.44
N ALA A 163 -25.88 14.25 3.55
CA ALA A 163 -24.72 14.09 4.41
C ALA A 163 -23.60 14.97 3.89
N ILE A 164 -23.17 15.91 4.73
CA ILE A 164 -22.21 16.93 4.36
C ILE A 164 -20.80 16.31 4.31
N SER A 165 -20.47 15.36 5.18
CA SER A 165 -19.15 14.72 5.22
C SER A 165 -19.16 13.33 5.87
N LEU A 166 -18.21 12.47 5.52
CA LEU A 166 -17.91 11.26 6.30
C LEU A 166 -17.08 11.62 7.54
N ILE A 167 -16.14 12.56 7.38
CA ILE A 167 -15.23 13.00 8.45
C ILE A 167 -15.29 14.52 8.59
N PHE A 168 -15.63 14.97 9.79
CA PHE A 168 -15.69 16.39 10.12
C PHE A 168 -14.73 16.71 11.30
N PRO A 169 -13.51 17.20 11.01
CA PRO A 169 -12.54 17.62 12.01
C PRO A 169 -12.96 18.96 12.63
N GLU A 170 -13.63 18.92 13.78
CA GLU A 170 -13.95 20.12 14.55
C GLU A 170 -12.90 20.29 15.66
N SER A 171 -11.70 20.70 15.26
CA SER A 171 -10.60 20.81 16.20
C SER A 171 -10.38 22.23 16.71
N GLN A 172 -10.10 22.34 18.02
CA GLN A 172 -9.54 23.57 18.58
C GLN A 172 -8.03 23.35 18.72
N ARG A 173 -7.23 24.09 17.94
CA ARG A 173 -5.75 24.24 17.99
C ARG A 173 -4.91 22.97 18.27
N GLN A 174 -4.14 22.55 17.26
CA GLN A 174 -3.07 21.53 17.32
C GLN A 174 -3.52 20.07 17.47
N SER A 175 -4.70 19.72 16.96
CA SER A 175 -5.16 18.33 16.98
C SER A 175 -4.65 17.56 15.75
N VAL A 176 -4.49 16.24 15.87
CA VAL A 176 -4.07 15.36 14.77
C VAL A 176 -5.17 14.34 14.50
N ILE A 177 -5.54 14.17 13.23
CA ILE A 177 -6.42 13.07 12.80
C ILE A 177 -5.66 12.23 11.80
N THR A 178 -5.50 10.94 12.07
CA THR A 178 -4.77 10.02 11.21
C THR A 178 -5.71 8.92 10.73
N LEU A 179 -5.76 8.70 9.42
CA LEU A 179 -6.48 7.62 8.77
C LEU A 179 -5.44 6.66 8.19
N ASN A 180 -5.48 5.41 8.62
CA ASN A 180 -4.58 4.35 8.14
C ASN A 180 -5.41 3.21 7.55
N ASN A 181 -5.21 2.86 6.28
CA ASN A 181 -5.92 1.73 5.64
C ASN A 181 -7.46 1.88 5.77
N VAL A 182 -7.98 3.04 5.39
CA VAL A 182 -9.41 3.38 5.51
C VAL A 182 -10.04 3.45 4.12
N ILE A 183 -11.15 2.75 3.94
CA ILE A 183 -11.98 2.84 2.73
C ILE A 183 -13.17 3.76 3.02
N LEU A 184 -13.28 4.83 2.24
CA LEU A 184 -14.37 5.78 2.22
C LEU A 184 -15.17 5.56 0.94
N ASP A 185 -16.26 4.81 1.03
CA ASP A 185 -17.18 4.62 -0.09
C ASP A 185 -18.41 5.51 0.11
N ALA A 186 -18.50 6.56 -0.69
CA ALA A 186 -19.60 7.49 -0.65
C ALA A 186 -20.81 7.05 -1.49
N GLU A 187 -20.73 5.92 -2.20
CA GLU A 187 -21.81 5.28 -2.98
C GLU A 187 -22.52 6.18 -4.00
N GLY A 188 -21.85 7.23 -4.46
CA GLY A 188 -22.38 8.26 -5.38
C GLY A 188 -23.26 9.29 -4.69
N ILE A 189 -23.29 9.30 -3.36
CA ILE A 189 -24.31 9.97 -2.57
C ILE A 189 -23.72 11.11 -1.72
N VAL A 190 -22.55 10.96 -1.10
CA VAL A 190 -21.96 12.02 -0.26
C VAL A 190 -21.26 13.07 -1.12
N GLU A 191 -21.66 14.35 -1.01
CA GLU A 191 -21.07 15.41 -1.82
C GLU A 191 -19.61 15.68 -1.47
N PHE A 192 -19.26 15.72 -0.16
CA PHE A 192 -17.94 16.11 0.35
C PHE A 192 -17.46 15.20 1.49
N PRO A 193 -16.99 13.97 1.20
CA PRO A 193 -16.61 13.00 2.23
C PRO A 193 -15.66 13.54 3.30
N VAL A 194 -14.80 14.50 2.96
CA VAL A 194 -13.85 15.10 3.89
C VAL A 194 -13.93 16.62 3.82
N ARG A 195 -14.07 17.29 4.98
CA ARG A 195 -14.08 18.76 5.08
C ARG A 195 -13.09 19.29 6.12
N PRO A 196 -11.90 19.77 5.75
CA PRO A 196 -10.93 20.36 6.70
C PRO A 196 -11.33 21.76 7.23
N ASP A 197 -12.58 22.18 7.06
CA ASP A 197 -13.05 23.54 7.30
C ASP A 197 -12.89 24.07 8.72
N LEU A 198 -12.82 23.17 9.70
CA LEU A 198 -12.63 23.50 11.09
C LEU A 198 -11.29 22.97 11.62
N LEU A 199 -10.35 22.64 10.74
CA LEU A 199 -8.96 22.43 11.10
C LEU A 199 -8.42 23.78 11.60
N ARG A 200 -8.00 23.93 12.86
CA ARG A 200 -7.57 25.24 13.40
C ARG A 200 -6.08 25.24 13.75
N GLY A 201 -5.23 25.02 12.76
CA GLY A 201 -3.81 24.71 12.90
C GLY A 201 -3.57 23.26 13.34
N GLY A 202 -4.50 22.35 13.00
CA GLY A 202 -4.33 20.91 13.23
C GLY A 202 -3.71 20.21 12.03
N THR A 203 -3.58 18.90 12.11
CA THR A 203 -3.04 18.04 11.05
C THR A 203 -4.03 16.93 10.71
N ILE A 204 -4.21 16.65 9.43
CA ILE A 204 -4.91 15.46 8.93
C ILE A 204 -3.91 14.62 8.15
N ASN A 205 -3.78 13.33 8.45
CA ASN A 205 -2.92 12.38 7.76
C ASN A 205 -3.78 11.30 7.11
N PHE A 206 -3.65 11.14 5.80
CA PHE A 206 -4.21 10.02 5.05
C PHE A 206 -3.05 9.11 4.68
N ASN A 207 -3.07 7.87 5.17
CA ASN A 207 -2.11 6.84 4.83
C ASN A 207 -2.88 5.62 4.32
N GLU A 208 -2.68 5.26 3.05
CA GLU A 208 -3.39 4.12 2.44
C GLU A 208 -4.92 4.28 2.49
N VAL A 209 -5.40 5.52 2.26
CA VAL A 209 -6.83 5.81 2.21
C VAL A 209 -7.34 5.60 0.79
N VAL A 210 -8.47 4.89 0.66
CA VAL A 210 -9.20 4.74 -0.61
C VAL A 210 -10.51 5.50 -0.49
N LEU A 211 -10.62 6.65 -1.16
CA LEU A 211 -11.84 7.43 -1.25
C LEU A 211 -12.43 7.28 -2.64
N THR A 212 -13.64 6.71 -2.71
CA THR A 212 -14.37 6.53 -3.96
C THR A 212 -15.85 6.88 -3.79
N GLY A 213 -16.57 6.96 -4.90
CA GLY A 213 -18.02 7.17 -4.87
C GLY A 213 -18.46 8.55 -4.37
N ALA A 214 -17.60 9.57 -4.28
CA ALA A 214 -18.05 10.90 -3.87
C ALA A 214 -18.99 11.49 -4.94
N ALA A 215 -20.16 12.00 -4.54
CA ALA A 215 -21.15 12.56 -5.47
C ALA A 215 -20.65 13.81 -6.21
N ARG A 216 -19.71 14.55 -5.63
CA ARG A 216 -19.09 15.72 -6.27
C ARG A 216 -17.58 15.78 -6.01
N MET A 217 -17.16 16.10 -4.78
CA MET A 217 -15.77 16.41 -4.48
C MET A 217 -15.27 15.47 -3.37
N GLY A 218 -14.11 14.82 -3.54
CA GLY A 218 -13.56 13.95 -2.50
C GLY A 218 -13.24 14.71 -1.21
N ILE A 219 -12.58 15.86 -1.36
CA ILE A 219 -12.24 16.78 -0.27
C ILE A 219 -12.75 18.18 -0.62
N LEU A 220 -13.45 18.84 0.32
CA LEU A 220 -13.88 20.24 0.19
C LEU A 220 -13.38 21.10 1.33
N HIS A 221 -12.58 22.12 1.02
CA HIS A 221 -12.19 23.18 1.93
C HIS A 221 -12.83 24.52 1.55
N SER A 222 -13.70 25.08 2.39
CA SER A 222 -14.44 26.30 2.08
C SER A 222 -14.62 27.28 3.24
N ASN A 223 -13.83 27.16 4.31
CA ASN A 223 -14.01 27.97 5.51
C ASN A 223 -12.74 28.78 5.86
N PRO A 224 -12.86 30.10 6.11
CA PRO A 224 -11.69 30.97 6.36
C PRO A 224 -10.96 30.67 7.65
N THR A 225 -11.62 29.94 8.56
CA THR A 225 -11.01 29.53 9.84
C THR A 225 -10.28 28.20 9.75
N GLY A 226 -10.40 27.48 8.63
CA GLY A 226 -9.69 26.25 8.38
C GLY A 226 -8.24 26.53 8.03
N THR A 227 -7.32 26.27 8.95
CA THR A 227 -5.88 26.34 8.75
C THR A 227 -5.19 25.07 9.25
N GLY A 228 -4.00 24.75 8.75
CA GLY A 228 -3.22 23.62 9.27
C GLY A 228 -2.49 22.85 8.19
N THR A 229 -2.33 21.55 8.40
CA THR A 229 -1.59 20.66 7.49
C THR A 229 -2.47 19.49 7.06
N PHE A 230 -2.41 19.12 5.79
CA PHE A 230 -3.08 17.95 5.24
C PHE A 230 -2.05 17.10 4.49
N ASN A 231 -1.80 15.89 5.00
CA ASN A 231 -0.86 14.94 4.41
C ASN A 231 -1.64 13.79 3.76
N ILE A 232 -1.28 13.43 2.53
CA ILE A 232 -1.90 12.38 1.73
C ILE A 232 -0.79 11.48 1.21
N ASN A 233 -0.70 10.26 1.73
CA ASN A 233 0.37 9.32 1.46
C ASN A 233 -0.22 7.98 1.00
N ASN A 234 0.32 7.41 -0.08
CA ASN A 234 -0.08 6.09 -0.59
C ASN A 234 -1.60 5.94 -0.78
N SER A 235 -2.31 7.03 -1.11
CA SER A 235 -3.76 7.08 -1.06
C SER A 235 -4.37 7.22 -2.46
N THR A 236 -5.60 6.71 -2.64
CA THR A 236 -6.37 6.80 -3.87
C THR A 236 -7.61 7.65 -3.61
N LEU A 237 -7.71 8.80 -4.28
CA LEU A 237 -8.83 9.74 -4.13
C LEU A 237 -9.53 9.93 -5.47
N ILE A 238 -10.74 9.40 -5.57
CA ILE A 238 -11.55 9.45 -6.79
C ILE A 238 -12.87 10.14 -6.47
N GLY A 239 -12.98 11.41 -6.89
CA GLY A 239 -14.24 12.13 -6.83
C GLY A 239 -15.06 11.93 -8.10
N LYS A 240 -16.37 12.18 -8.06
CA LYS A 240 -17.13 12.28 -9.31
C LYS A 240 -16.64 13.47 -10.14
N GLN A 241 -16.69 14.68 -9.59
CA GLN A 241 -16.25 15.91 -10.26
C GLN A 241 -14.78 16.24 -9.95
N LEU A 242 -14.41 16.28 -8.68
CA LEU A 242 -13.09 16.72 -8.20
C LEU A 242 -12.55 15.77 -7.14
N ALA A 243 -11.26 15.44 -7.14
CA ALA A 243 -10.65 14.78 -5.99
C ALA A 243 -10.51 15.76 -4.82
N ILE A 244 -10.03 16.98 -5.09
CA ILE A 244 -9.83 18.04 -4.10
C ILE A 244 -10.42 19.37 -4.59
N ALA A 245 -11.13 20.07 -3.71
CA ALA A 245 -11.65 21.40 -3.96
C ALA A 245 -11.38 22.34 -2.77
N ILE A 246 -10.89 23.55 -3.07
CA ILE A 246 -10.61 24.62 -2.13
C ILE A 246 -11.29 25.89 -2.64
N GLU A 247 -12.24 26.41 -1.88
CA GLU A 247 -13.11 27.55 -2.23
C GLU A 247 -12.48 28.90 -1.87
N PRO A 248 -12.95 30.04 -2.42
CA PRO A 248 -12.29 31.35 -2.25
C PRO A 248 -12.09 31.79 -0.80
N ASP A 249 -13.03 31.44 0.07
CA ASP A 249 -13.02 31.86 1.47
C ASP A 249 -12.18 30.93 2.35
N ALA A 250 -11.52 29.90 1.83
CA ALA A 250 -10.80 28.94 2.66
C ALA A 250 -9.53 29.54 3.30
N GLY A 251 -9.20 29.12 4.51
CA GLY A 251 -7.98 29.54 5.20
C GLY A 251 -6.73 28.81 4.69
N PRO A 252 -5.52 29.25 5.07
CA PRO A 252 -4.25 28.65 4.61
C PRO A 252 -4.05 27.22 5.12
N ILE A 253 -3.88 26.26 4.22
CA ILE A 253 -3.48 24.87 4.52
C ILE A 253 -2.19 24.53 3.76
N ASP A 254 -1.29 23.83 4.44
CA ASP A 254 -0.12 23.19 3.87
C ASP A 254 -0.48 21.76 3.46
N TRP A 255 -0.42 21.47 2.16
CA TRP A 255 -0.78 20.19 1.56
C TRP A 255 0.48 19.41 1.20
N THR A 256 0.64 18.21 1.73
CA THR A 256 1.69 17.26 1.32
C THR A 256 1.02 16.07 0.66
N ILE A 257 1.37 15.76 -0.59
CA ILE A 257 0.79 14.65 -1.35
C ILE A 257 1.92 13.78 -1.88
N GLN A 258 2.02 12.53 -1.45
CA GLN A 258 3.11 11.62 -1.81
C GLN A 258 2.57 10.26 -2.24
N ASN A 259 3.15 9.69 -3.31
CA ASN A 259 2.84 8.35 -3.79
C ASN A 259 1.33 8.09 -3.92
N SER A 260 0.56 9.09 -4.35
CA SER A 260 -0.91 9.02 -4.31
C SER A 260 -1.51 9.16 -5.69
N TYR A 261 -2.72 8.61 -5.85
CA TYR A 261 -3.54 8.71 -7.05
C TYR A 261 -4.71 9.64 -6.81
N LEU A 262 -4.87 10.66 -7.65
CA LEU A 262 -5.98 11.59 -7.61
C LEU A 262 -6.67 11.57 -8.97
N GLY A 263 -7.96 11.23 -8.98
CA GLY A 263 -8.73 11.12 -10.22
C GLY A 263 -10.17 11.61 -10.12
N ASN A 264 -10.84 11.64 -11.27
CA ASN A 264 -12.27 11.85 -11.34
C ASN A 264 -12.98 10.86 -12.28
N THR A 265 -14.28 10.67 -12.10
CA THR A 265 -15.08 9.73 -12.93
C THR A 265 -16.13 10.39 -13.80
N ASP A 266 -16.48 11.66 -13.55
CA ASP A 266 -17.50 12.35 -14.33
C ASP A 266 -16.96 12.86 -15.66
N SER A 267 -17.84 12.94 -16.65
CA SER A 267 -17.55 13.52 -17.96
C SER A 267 -17.71 15.05 -18.00
N ASP A 268 -18.24 15.64 -16.93
CA ASP A 268 -18.37 17.08 -16.82
C ASP A 268 -17.01 17.73 -16.47
N SER A 269 -16.75 18.90 -17.04
CA SER A 269 -15.43 19.50 -17.32
C SER A 269 -14.48 19.84 -16.16
N TYR A 270 -14.48 19.07 -15.07
CA TYR A 270 -13.82 19.38 -13.82
C TYR A 270 -12.40 18.80 -13.73
N ALA A 271 -11.55 19.43 -12.91
CA ALA A 271 -10.14 19.07 -12.74
C ALA A 271 -9.93 18.02 -11.63
N ALA A 272 -8.77 17.35 -11.54
CA ALA A 272 -8.48 16.54 -10.35
C ALA A 272 -8.43 17.40 -9.06
N MET A 273 -7.94 18.65 -9.18
CA MET A 273 -7.85 19.59 -8.08
C MET A 273 -8.30 21.00 -8.49
N TRP A 274 -9.12 21.62 -7.64
CA TRP A 274 -9.67 22.96 -7.82
C TRP A 274 -9.29 23.86 -6.64
N VAL A 275 -8.56 24.95 -6.84
CA VAL A 275 -8.09 25.81 -5.74
C VAL A 275 -8.38 27.28 -6.00
N ARG A 276 -9.19 27.89 -5.14
CA ARG A 276 -9.61 29.30 -5.23
C ARG A 276 -9.24 30.14 -4.00
N ALA A 277 -8.84 29.53 -2.89
CA ALA A 277 -8.34 30.23 -1.72
C ALA A 277 -6.93 30.76 -1.94
N SER A 278 -6.59 31.87 -1.30
CA SER A 278 -5.21 32.40 -1.19
C SER A 278 -4.38 31.63 -0.16
N ASN A 279 -3.06 31.84 -0.19
CA ASN A 279 -2.12 31.40 0.85
C ASN A 279 -2.13 29.88 1.07
N GLN A 280 -2.21 29.10 0.00
CA GLN A 280 -2.10 27.64 0.05
C GLN A 280 -0.68 27.22 -0.33
N THR A 281 -0.15 26.22 0.38
CA THR A 281 1.15 25.60 0.05
C THR A 281 0.91 24.18 -0.41
N PHE A 282 1.47 23.76 -1.53
CA PHE A 282 1.41 22.39 -2.02
C PHE A 282 2.80 21.83 -2.21
N HIS A 283 3.04 20.65 -1.64
CA HIS A 283 4.23 19.84 -1.84
C HIS A 283 3.81 18.45 -2.31
N ILE A 284 4.01 18.18 -3.59
CA ILE A 284 3.48 16.99 -4.26
C ILE A 284 4.64 16.20 -4.85
N GLU A 285 4.74 14.92 -4.51
CA GLU A 285 5.81 14.06 -5.02
C GLU A 285 5.28 12.69 -5.46
N LYS A 286 5.85 12.13 -6.52
CA LYS A 286 5.61 10.71 -6.91
C LYS A 286 4.13 10.36 -7.06
N SER A 287 3.30 11.31 -7.48
CA SER A 287 1.85 11.17 -7.46
C SER A 287 1.27 11.29 -8.87
N VAL A 288 0.13 10.64 -9.08
CA VAL A 288 -0.58 10.59 -10.37
C VAL A 288 -1.87 11.40 -10.29
N PHE A 289 -2.07 12.27 -11.27
CA PHE A 289 -3.28 13.05 -11.47
C PHE A 289 -3.94 12.59 -12.77
N ASP A 290 -4.99 11.77 -12.65
CA ASP A 290 -5.74 11.29 -13.79
C ASP A 290 -7.00 12.14 -14.03
N MET A 291 -7.06 12.78 -15.20
CA MET A 291 -8.19 13.58 -15.67
C MET A 291 -8.68 13.07 -17.03
N SER A 292 -8.60 11.76 -17.27
CA SER A 292 -9.13 11.08 -18.46
C SER A 292 -10.63 11.33 -18.67
N GLY A 293 -11.38 11.66 -17.61
CA GLY A 293 -12.78 12.06 -17.65
C GLY A 293 -13.03 13.43 -18.31
N VAL A 294 -12.87 13.56 -19.64
CA VAL A 294 -13.44 14.59 -20.56
C VAL A 294 -13.18 16.08 -20.22
N GLY A 295 -12.63 16.43 -19.07
CA GLY A 295 -12.63 17.77 -18.47
C GLY A 295 -11.32 18.53 -18.58
N SER A 296 -11.40 19.84 -18.33
CA SER A 296 -10.27 20.78 -18.45
C SER A 296 -9.32 20.59 -17.29
N ALA A 297 -8.02 20.49 -17.59
CA ALA A 297 -7.07 20.07 -16.57
C ALA A 297 -6.58 21.23 -15.68
N LEU A 298 -6.44 20.86 -14.41
CA LEU A 298 -5.60 21.35 -13.31
C LEU A 298 -5.47 22.88 -13.10
N PHE A 299 -6.00 23.36 -11.97
CA PHE A 299 -5.79 24.68 -11.33
C PHE A 299 -6.50 25.91 -11.92
N PHE A 300 -7.65 26.26 -11.34
CA PHE A 300 -8.35 27.50 -11.64
C PHE A 300 -8.27 28.49 -10.45
N PHE A 301 -7.27 29.37 -10.45
CA PHE A 301 -7.10 30.39 -9.40
C PHE A 301 -7.64 31.76 -9.85
N PRO A 302 -8.26 32.52 -8.95
CA PRO A 302 -8.04 33.96 -8.93
C PRO A 302 -7.33 34.43 -7.65
N ALA A 303 -6.78 33.52 -6.85
CA ALA A 303 -6.17 33.81 -5.56
C ALA A 303 -4.65 34.06 -5.65
N SER A 304 -4.17 35.02 -4.85
CA SER A 304 -2.74 35.34 -4.68
C SER A 304 -2.07 34.49 -3.59
N GLY A 305 -0.74 34.33 -3.68
CA GLY A 305 0.08 33.72 -2.63
C GLY A 305 -0.04 32.20 -2.59
N ILE A 306 0.10 31.54 -3.75
CA ILE A 306 0.12 30.08 -3.82
C ILE A 306 1.56 29.64 -4.02
N ASP A 307 2.04 28.79 -3.12
CA ASP A 307 3.34 28.13 -3.21
C ASP A 307 3.10 26.69 -3.67
N PHE A 308 3.60 26.34 -4.84
CA PHE A 308 3.25 25.08 -5.49
C PHE A 308 4.50 24.34 -5.95
N PHE A 309 4.75 23.18 -5.37
CA PHE A 309 5.87 22.31 -5.70
C PHE A 309 5.38 20.93 -6.13
N MET A 310 5.81 20.49 -7.32
CA MET A 310 5.63 19.13 -7.83
C MET A 310 6.98 18.52 -8.22
N ASP A 311 7.24 17.27 -7.80
CA ASP A 311 8.41 16.51 -8.22
C ASP A 311 8.07 15.04 -8.56
N HIS A 312 8.62 14.50 -9.64
CA HIS A 312 8.40 13.10 -10.05
C HIS A 312 6.92 12.69 -10.19
N CYS A 313 6.03 13.58 -10.65
CA CYS A 313 4.60 13.32 -10.78
C CYS A 313 4.17 13.02 -12.23
N ASP A 314 2.95 12.53 -12.40
CA ASP A 314 2.32 12.31 -13.70
C ASP A 314 0.98 12.99 -13.78
N ILE A 315 0.77 13.77 -14.84
CA ILE A 315 -0.47 14.49 -15.10
C ILE A 315 -1.03 13.99 -16.42
N LEU A 316 -2.17 13.30 -16.35
CA LEU A 316 -2.84 12.70 -17.50
C LEU A 316 -4.12 13.49 -17.80
N SER A 317 -4.27 14.00 -19.02
CA SER A 317 -5.51 14.64 -19.47
C SER A 317 -5.85 14.28 -20.91
N GLU A 318 -7.00 13.63 -21.09
CA GLU A 318 -7.39 13.16 -22.41
C GLU A 318 -7.96 14.26 -23.30
N LYS A 319 -8.86 15.13 -22.83
CA LYS A 319 -9.64 15.97 -23.78
C LYS A 319 -9.31 17.45 -23.77
N ASN A 320 -8.65 17.93 -22.73
CA ASN A 320 -8.38 19.35 -22.59
C ASN A 320 -6.94 19.58 -22.08
N GLY A 321 -6.45 20.80 -22.28
CA GLY A 321 -5.12 21.19 -21.83
C GLY A 321 -5.01 21.16 -20.32
N VAL A 322 -3.82 20.82 -19.81
CA VAL A 322 -3.41 21.13 -18.44
C VAL A 322 -3.21 22.63 -18.36
N ARG A 323 -4.04 23.35 -17.60
CA ARG A 323 -4.06 24.82 -17.61
C ARG A 323 -3.83 25.42 -16.25
N PHE A 324 -2.62 25.90 -15.98
CA PHE A 324 -2.38 26.76 -14.83
C PHE A 324 -2.95 28.17 -15.09
N THR A 325 -4.15 28.49 -14.61
CA THR A 325 -4.81 29.80 -14.84
C THR A 325 -4.89 30.65 -13.58
N GLY A 326 -4.77 31.99 -13.72
CA GLY A 326 -5.25 32.94 -12.70
C GLY A 326 -4.35 34.12 -12.32
N GLY A 327 -4.82 34.91 -11.34
CA GLY A 327 -4.25 36.20 -10.93
C GLY A 327 -2.87 36.19 -10.27
N VAL A 328 -2.38 37.43 -10.05
CA VAL A 328 -1.05 37.88 -9.59
C VAL A 328 -0.42 37.12 -8.39
N SER A 329 0.87 36.74 -8.56
CA SER A 329 1.88 36.34 -7.56
C SER A 329 1.82 34.88 -7.12
N ARG A 330 2.70 34.06 -7.74
CA ARG A 330 2.82 32.61 -7.53
C ARG A 330 4.28 32.17 -7.54
N ASP A 331 4.61 31.21 -6.70
CA ASP A 331 5.86 30.45 -6.80
C ASP A 331 5.52 29.02 -7.21
N VAL A 332 5.62 28.73 -8.51
CA VAL A 332 5.34 27.40 -9.08
C VAL A 332 6.65 26.74 -9.49
N THR A 333 6.93 25.59 -8.88
CA THR A 333 8.08 24.74 -9.21
C THR A 333 7.59 23.36 -9.61
N ILE A 334 7.84 22.95 -10.85
CA ILE A 334 7.55 21.60 -11.33
C ILE A 334 8.84 20.95 -11.84
N LYS A 335 9.20 19.81 -11.26
CA LYS A 335 10.43 19.06 -11.56
C LYS A 335 10.10 17.61 -11.88
N ASN A 336 10.87 17.00 -12.77
CA ASN A 336 10.83 15.58 -13.12
C ASN A 336 9.42 15.02 -13.38
N THR A 337 8.49 15.86 -13.82
CA THR A 337 7.06 15.55 -13.90
C THR A 337 6.67 15.38 -15.36
N ASN A 338 5.89 14.35 -15.66
CA ASN A 338 5.35 14.12 -17.00
C ASN A 338 3.99 14.79 -17.14
N ILE A 339 3.77 15.42 -18.29
CA ILE A 339 2.48 16.02 -18.63
C ILE A 339 2.02 15.45 -19.96
N VAL A 340 0.95 14.68 -19.92
CA VAL A 340 0.33 14.07 -21.10
C VAL A 340 -1.01 14.76 -21.34
N SER A 341 -1.11 15.54 -22.43
CA SER A 341 -2.34 16.27 -22.76
C SER A 341 -2.58 16.35 -24.26
N GLN A 342 -3.83 16.14 -24.70
CA GLN A 342 -4.20 16.33 -26.12
C GLN A 342 -4.20 17.79 -26.57
N SER A 343 -4.20 18.78 -25.67
CA SER A 343 -4.28 20.19 -26.02
C SER A 343 -3.00 20.96 -25.68
N THR A 344 -2.62 21.91 -26.53
CA THR A 344 -1.33 22.60 -26.52
C THR A 344 -1.19 23.77 -25.54
N GLY A 345 -2.21 24.07 -24.73
CA GLY A 345 -2.17 25.20 -23.78
C GLY A 345 -1.83 24.78 -22.37
N LEU A 346 -0.57 24.96 -21.96
CA LEU A 346 -0.09 24.71 -20.57
C LEU A 346 -0.44 25.86 -19.60
N PHE A 347 -0.43 27.09 -20.08
CA PHE A 347 -0.57 28.29 -19.24
C PHE A 347 -1.75 29.15 -19.68
N GLY A 348 -2.48 29.68 -18.70
CA GLY A 348 -3.41 30.80 -18.88
C GLY A 348 -2.68 32.15 -18.76
N ASP A 349 -3.42 33.19 -18.38
CA ASP A 349 -2.86 34.52 -18.11
C ASP A 349 -1.79 34.45 -17.01
N ILE A 350 -0.51 34.51 -17.37
CA ILE A 350 0.62 34.60 -16.44
C ILE A 350 0.84 36.07 -16.07
N SER A 351 1.00 36.36 -14.77
CA SER A 351 1.37 37.69 -14.32
C SER A 351 2.89 37.90 -14.35
N PRO A 352 3.41 39.13 -14.60
CA PRO A 352 4.84 39.43 -14.48
C PRO A 352 5.44 39.17 -13.09
N SER A 353 4.61 39.01 -12.05
CA SER A 353 5.03 38.68 -10.69
C SER A 353 5.17 37.18 -10.40
N ASP A 354 4.84 36.31 -11.35
CA ASP A 354 4.86 34.86 -11.14
C ASP A 354 6.27 34.31 -11.36
N LEU A 355 6.79 33.55 -10.40
CA LEU A 355 8.03 32.80 -10.53
C LEU A 355 7.69 31.38 -10.99
N LEU A 356 8.04 31.07 -12.23
CA LEU A 356 7.81 29.76 -12.83
C LEU A 356 9.15 29.05 -13.04
N SER A 357 9.35 27.93 -12.35
CA SER A 357 10.53 27.08 -12.46
C SER A 357 10.16 25.70 -12.96
N PHE A 358 10.72 25.31 -14.11
CA PHE A 358 10.36 24.09 -14.81
C PHE A 358 11.59 23.28 -15.19
N SER A 359 11.63 22.01 -14.77
CA SER A 359 12.54 20.99 -15.30
C SER A 359 11.72 19.75 -15.66
N TYR A 360 11.21 19.71 -16.89
CA TYR A 360 10.27 18.68 -17.36
C TYR A 360 10.98 17.47 -17.97
N ASN A 361 10.35 16.30 -17.85
CA ASN A 361 10.80 15.07 -18.50
C ASN A 361 10.07 14.81 -19.82
N ASN A 362 8.77 15.13 -19.97
CA ASN A 362 8.08 15.00 -21.26
C ASN A 362 6.74 15.77 -21.35
N ILE A 363 6.52 16.48 -22.47
CA ILE A 363 5.22 17.05 -22.88
C ILE A 363 4.85 16.40 -24.21
N SER A 364 3.82 15.55 -24.24
CA SER A 364 3.39 14.89 -25.48
C SER A 364 1.91 15.10 -25.76
N GLY A 365 1.61 15.40 -27.03
CA GLY A 365 0.26 15.37 -27.58
C GLY A 365 -0.05 13.98 -28.14
N TYR A 366 -1.22 13.44 -27.83
CA TYR A 366 -1.65 12.04 -28.10
C TYR A 366 -1.76 11.62 -29.58
N ASN A 367 -1.34 12.47 -30.52
CA ASN A 367 -1.50 12.21 -31.95
C ASN A 367 -0.17 11.79 -32.57
N SER A 368 0.03 10.47 -32.64
CA SER A 368 1.12 9.71 -33.28
C SER A 368 2.46 9.63 -32.54
N PHE A 369 2.60 8.58 -31.72
CA PHE A 369 3.91 7.98 -31.47
C PHE A 369 4.33 7.21 -32.73
N THR A 370 5.19 7.81 -33.55
CA THR A 370 6.02 7.01 -34.46
C THR A 370 7.11 6.35 -33.61
N PRO A 371 7.30 5.01 -33.68
CA PRO A 371 8.38 4.34 -32.97
C PRO A 371 9.74 4.98 -33.30
N GLY A 372 10.45 5.48 -32.29
CA GLY A 372 11.78 6.10 -32.44
C GLY A 372 11.83 7.64 -32.34
N MET A 373 10.74 8.32 -31.96
CA MET A 373 10.80 9.75 -31.62
C MET A 373 11.24 9.96 -30.17
N ASN A 374 12.38 10.62 -29.98
CA ASN A 374 12.80 11.18 -28.70
C ASN A 374 12.33 12.65 -28.62
N ASP A 375 11.59 12.96 -27.56
CA ASP A 375 11.30 14.28 -26.95
C ASP A 375 11.12 15.52 -27.84
N VAL A 376 9.93 16.13 -27.70
CA VAL A 376 9.52 17.47 -28.14
C VAL A 376 9.66 17.74 -29.65
N LEU A 377 8.53 17.81 -30.34
CA LEU A 377 8.45 18.46 -31.66
C LEU A 377 8.76 19.97 -31.49
N PRO A 378 9.85 20.51 -32.06
CA PRO A 378 10.20 21.94 -31.96
C PRO A 378 9.23 22.88 -32.70
N GLY A 379 8.13 22.35 -33.26
CA GLY A 379 7.23 23.06 -34.18
C GLY A 379 5.90 23.53 -33.60
N ILE A 380 5.58 23.26 -32.33
CA ILE A 380 4.23 23.51 -31.76
C ILE A 380 4.20 24.62 -30.69
N VAL A 381 5.35 25.25 -30.39
CA VAL A 381 5.47 26.33 -29.39
C VAL A 381 5.49 27.78 -29.92
N PRO A 382 5.42 28.15 -31.23
CA PRO A 382 5.55 29.58 -31.57
C PRO A 382 4.33 30.48 -31.33
N ASP A 383 3.09 29.98 -31.28
CA ASP A 383 1.93 30.88 -31.53
C ASP A 383 1.18 31.41 -30.31
N TYR A 384 1.56 31.07 -29.07
CA TYR A 384 0.79 31.51 -27.88
C TYR A 384 1.60 31.93 -26.64
N ILE A 385 2.94 32.03 -26.73
CA ILE A 385 3.71 32.72 -25.68
C ILE A 385 3.74 34.20 -26.04
N ASP A 386 3.02 35.04 -25.32
CA ASP A 386 3.14 36.48 -25.43
C ASP A 386 4.54 36.91 -24.97
N THR A 387 5.48 36.97 -25.92
CA THR A 387 6.85 37.41 -25.73
C THR A 387 6.98 38.89 -25.34
N GLN A 388 5.88 39.62 -25.10
CA GLN A 388 5.92 41.03 -24.72
C GLN A 388 5.87 41.31 -23.22
N SER A 389 5.92 40.30 -22.35
CA SER A 389 6.08 40.52 -20.89
C SER A 389 7.56 40.53 -20.48
N PRO A 390 8.20 41.71 -20.29
CA PRO A 390 9.56 41.79 -19.80
C PRO A 390 9.63 41.34 -18.34
N GLY A 391 10.28 40.21 -18.05
CA GLY A 391 10.53 39.77 -16.67
C GLY A 391 10.61 38.25 -16.44
N VAL A 392 10.19 37.42 -17.40
CA VAL A 392 10.17 35.95 -17.23
C VAL A 392 11.49 35.33 -17.72
N ASP A 393 12.35 34.90 -16.78
CA ASP A 393 13.66 34.27 -17.07
C ASP A 393 13.52 32.73 -17.07
N PHE A 394 13.23 32.14 -18.23
CA PHE A 394 13.22 30.68 -18.41
C PHE A 394 14.68 30.18 -18.55
N ARG A 395 15.21 29.50 -17.54
CA ARG A 395 16.54 28.88 -17.59
C ARG A 395 16.44 27.37 -17.68
N TYR A 396 16.83 26.82 -18.82
CA TYR A 396 17.04 25.38 -19.00
C TYR A 396 18.43 25.01 -18.48
N SER A 397 18.50 24.17 -17.44
CA SER A 397 19.76 23.90 -16.75
C SER A 397 20.42 22.55 -17.08
N ASN A 398 19.84 21.67 -17.91
CA ASN A 398 20.54 20.45 -18.32
C ASN A 398 19.93 19.75 -19.55
N ASN A 399 20.78 19.33 -20.50
CA ASN A 399 20.41 18.60 -21.73
C ASN A 399 20.81 17.11 -21.68
N GLN A 400 20.82 16.47 -20.50
CA GLN A 400 21.02 15.03 -20.45
C GLN A 400 19.71 14.29 -20.68
N LEU A 401 19.67 13.53 -21.78
CA LEU A 401 18.64 12.56 -22.15
C LEU A 401 18.26 11.71 -20.93
N LEU A 402 17.04 11.86 -20.46
CA LEU A 402 16.45 10.98 -19.45
C LEU A 402 15.56 10.00 -20.18
N MET A 403 16.03 8.76 -20.26
CA MET A 403 15.11 7.64 -20.47
C MET A 403 14.15 7.59 -19.29
N ALA A 404 13.05 6.89 -19.49
CA ALA A 404 12.16 6.38 -18.45
C ALA A 404 12.91 5.96 -17.16
N ASP A 405 12.18 5.75 -16.07
CA ASP A 405 12.75 5.22 -14.83
C ASP A 405 13.69 4.00 -15.07
N GLU A 406 14.37 3.53 -14.04
CA GLU A 406 15.26 2.36 -14.15
C GLU A 406 14.59 1.07 -14.72
N PHE A 407 13.27 1.11 -14.98
CA PHE A 407 12.45 0.08 -15.59
C PHE A 407 11.89 0.39 -17.00
N GLY A 408 12.19 1.55 -17.60
CA GLY A 408 11.81 1.82 -18.98
C GLY A 408 10.35 2.20 -19.22
N GLY A 409 9.55 2.44 -18.17
CA GLY A 409 8.14 2.83 -18.25
C GLY A 409 7.88 4.34 -18.15
N ALA A 410 6.70 4.80 -18.60
CA ALA A 410 6.22 6.12 -18.18
C ALA A 410 6.14 6.12 -16.65
N ILE A 411 6.71 7.16 -16.01
CA ILE A 411 6.60 7.35 -14.57
C ILE A 411 5.09 7.27 -14.23
N GLY A 412 4.72 6.59 -13.15
CA GLY A 412 3.31 6.46 -12.72
C GLY A 412 2.39 5.51 -13.50
N SER A 413 2.86 4.85 -14.55
CA SER A 413 2.05 3.86 -15.32
C SER A 413 1.55 2.66 -14.50
N GLY A 414 2.10 2.42 -13.31
CA GLY A 414 1.60 1.40 -12.39
C GLY A 414 0.22 1.70 -11.78
N TYR A 415 -0.30 2.93 -11.85
CA TYR A 415 -1.50 3.36 -11.13
C TYR A 415 -2.82 3.33 -11.92
N SER A 416 -2.82 3.49 -13.25
CA SER A 416 -4.07 3.57 -14.02
C SER A 416 -4.77 2.21 -14.18
N ASP A 417 -4.03 1.10 -14.11
CA ASP A 417 -4.54 -0.25 -14.31
C ASP A 417 -4.73 -1.04 -12.99
N SER A 418 -4.54 -0.40 -11.83
CA SER A 418 -4.43 -1.07 -10.52
C SER A 418 -5.28 -0.43 -9.42
N LEU A 419 -6.60 -0.30 -9.62
CA LEU A 419 -7.48 -0.22 -8.46
C LEU A 419 -7.34 -1.54 -7.67
N PRO A 420 -6.89 -1.54 -6.40
CA PRO A 420 -6.81 -2.77 -5.63
C PRO A 420 -8.22 -3.38 -5.52
N PRO A 421 -8.41 -4.68 -5.82
CA PRO A 421 -9.72 -5.31 -5.71
C PRO A 421 -10.24 -5.21 -4.27
N LEU A 422 -11.52 -4.81 -4.13
CA LEU A 422 -12.24 -4.78 -2.86
C LEU A 422 -12.16 -6.16 -2.16
N PRO A 423 -11.68 -6.26 -0.92
CA PRO A 423 -11.59 -7.54 -0.22
C PRO A 423 -13.01 -8.09 0.04
N THR A 424 -13.29 -9.32 -0.36
CA THR A 424 -14.52 -10.05 -0.01
C THR A 424 -14.18 -11.24 0.88
N PHE A 425 -14.91 -11.44 1.98
CA PHE A 425 -14.67 -12.53 2.94
C PHE A 425 -15.90 -13.41 3.19
N THR A 426 -15.62 -14.71 3.31
CA THR A 426 -16.55 -15.82 3.63
C THR A 426 -16.16 -16.40 5.00
N PRO A 427 -17.11 -16.73 5.90
CA PRO A 427 -16.81 -17.07 7.30
C PRO A 427 -16.19 -18.47 7.47
N SER A 428 -15.19 -18.58 8.34
CA SER A 428 -14.43 -19.81 8.65
C SER A 428 -14.92 -20.49 9.95
N PRO A 429 -14.86 -21.84 10.09
CA PRO A 429 -15.49 -22.56 11.20
C PRO A 429 -14.63 -22.67 12.47
N ILE A 430 -15.33 -22.80 13.60
CA ILE A 430 -14.86 -22.82 15.00
C ILE A 430 -14.01 -24.08 15.33
N PRO A 431 -12.87 -23.96 16.03
CA PRO A 431 -12.01 -25.10 16.35
C PRO A 431 -12.49 -25.90 17.58
N THR A 432 -12.30 -27.22 17.51
CA THR A 432 -12.54 -28.19 18.60
C THR A 432 -11.21 -28.48 19.32
N PRO A 433 -11.19 -28.66 20.66
CA PRO A 433 -9.93 -28.84 21.38
C PRO A 433 -9.48 -30.32 21.47
N THR A 434 -8.21 -30.45 21.86
CA THR A 434 -7.54 -31.52 22.67
C THR A 434 -6.74 -32.61 21.95
N HIS A 435 -5.42 -32.75 22.22
CA HIS A 435 -4.81 -33.52 23.32
C HIS A 435 -3.29 -33.73 23.11
N THR A 436 -2.61 -33.99 24.23
CA THR A 436 -1.18 -33.95 24.51
C THR A 436 -0.45 -35.28 24.29
N GLY A 437 0.79 -35.19 23.77
CA GLY A 437 1.95 -36.01 24.15
C GLY A 437 2.32 -37.18 23.23
N THR A 438 3.57 -37.20 22.71
CA THR A 438 4.66 -38.21 22.84
C THR A 438 5.85 -37.79 21.91
N PRO A 439 7.02 -38.47 21.91
CA PRO A 439 8.25 -38.15 22.61
C PRO A 439 9.35 -37.44 21.76
N THR A 440 10.27 -36.81 22.47
CA THR A 440 11.48 -36.11 22.00
C THR A 440 12.42 -36.99 21.16
N PRO A 441 12.81 -36.59 19.93
CA PRO A 441 13.88 -37.23 19.17
C PRO A 441 15.27 -36.75 19.62
N THR A 442 16.25 -37.63 19.41
CA THR A 442 17.67 -37.48 19.77
C THR A 442 18.34 -36.33 18.99
N PRO A 443 19.21 -35.51 19.60
CA PRO A 443 19.79 -34.35 18.93
C PRO A 443 20.81 -34.76 17.86
N ASP A 444 20.63 -34.22 16.66
CA ASP A 444 21.59 -34.26 15.56
C ASP A 444 22.85 -33.41 15.89
N PRO A 445 24.00 -33.69 15.25
CA PRO A 445 25.26 -33.02 15.54
C PRO A 445 25.19 -31.52 15.25
N LEU A 446 25.38 -30.72 16.30
CA LEU A 446 25.48 -29.25 16.24
C LEU A 446 26.42 -28.79 15.11
N PHE A 447 25.86 -28.06 14.15
CA PHE A 447 26.64 -27.19 13.28
C PHE A 447 27.35 -26.15 14.15
N THR A 448 28.68 -26.25 14.26
CA THR A 448 29.50 -25.19 14.85
C THR A 448 29.43 -23.97 13.94
N SER A 449 28.74 -22.91 14.38
CA SER A 449 28.68 -21.64 13.66
C SER A 449 30.10 -21.08 13.51
N THR A 450 30.50 -20.85 12.26
CA THR A 450 31.68 -20.04 11.96
C THR A 450 31.42 -18.64 12.52
N PRO A 451 32.33 -18.05 13.32
CA PRO A 451 32.09 -16.72 13.89
C PRO A 451 31.87 -15.71 12.76
N THR A 452 30.71 -15.05 12.79
CA THR A 452 30.37 -13.97 11.87
C THR A 452 31.48 -12.90 11.95
N PRO A 453 32.10 -12.51 10.83
CA PRO A 453 33.12 -11.48 10.85
C PRO A 453 32.52 -10.21 11.47
N THR A 454 33.24 -9.65 12.44
CA THR A 454 32.85 -8.36 13.04
C THR A 454 32.87 -7.30 11.94
N PRO A 455 31.78 -6.52 11.76
CA PRO A 455 31.74 -5.45 10.78
C PRO A 455 32.93 -4.51 10.98
N ASN A 456 33.57 -4.09 9.90
CA ASN A 456 34.59 -3.05 9.99
C ASN A 456 33.93 -1.71 10.40
N SER A 457 34.73 -0.72 10.81
CA SER A 457 34.21 0.55 11.30
C SER A 457 33.31 1.30 10.31
N ASN A 458 33.48 1.08 9.00
CA ASN A 458 32.66 1.71 7.97
C ASN A 458 31.30 1.02 7.83
N GLU A 459 31.28 -0.32 7.91
CA GLU A 459 30.06 -1.12 7.91
C GLU A 459 29.22 -0.82 9.16
N GLN A 460 29.85 -0.76 10.34
CA GLN A 460 29.16 -0.42 11.58
C GLN A 460 28.54 0.99 11.50
N SER A 461 29.29 1.97 11.00
CA SER A 461 28.78 3.33 10.82
C SER A 461 27.62 3.41 9.82
N TYR A 462 27.61 2.57 8.78
CA TYR A 462 26.46 2.45 7.88
C TYR A 462 25.25 1.83 8.59
N ILE A 463 25.45 0.72 9.30
CA ILE A 463 24.39 0.04 10.07
C ILE A 463 23.76 1.01 11.08
N ASP A 464 24.58 1.76 11.82
CA ASP A 464 24.09 2.73 12.81
C ASP A 464 23.26 3.84 12.16
N ARG A 465 23.69 4.37 11.01
CA ARG A 465 22.91 5.38 10.25
C ARG A 465 21.62 4.80 9.68
N PHE A 466 21.67 3.57 9.17
CA PHE A 466 20.51 2.86 8.64
C PHE A 466 19.47 2.66 9.73
N ILE A 467 19.86 2.10 10.88
CA ILE A 467 18.99 1.91 12.04
C ILE A 467 18.45 3.27 12.51
N ALA A 468 19.29 4.27 12.70
CA ALA A 468 18.85 5.59 13.15
C ALA A 468 17.82 6.23 12.20
N TYR A 469 18.02 6.12 10.89
CA TYR A 469 17.08 6.61 9.88
C TYR A 469 15.74 5.87 9.96
N TRP A 470 15.77 4.54 9.90
CA TRP A 470 14.53 3.74 9.86
C TRP A 470 13.78 3.69 11.18
N THR A 471 14.47 3.76 12.32
CA THR A 471 13.83 4.00 13.62
C THR A 471 13.22 5.39 13.67
N GLY A 472 13.89 6.42 13.11
CA GLY A 472 13.39 7.78 13.03
C GLY A 472 12.09 7.93 12.22
N VAL A 473 11.86 7.04 11.24
CA VAL A 473 10.60 6.97 10.47
C VAL A 473 9.66 5.84 10.94
N GLY A 474 9.93 5.23 12.10
CA GLY A 474 9.05 4.24 12.73
C GLY A 474 9.00 2.86 12.04
N GLN A 475 9.89 2.57 11.08
CA GLN A 475 9.91 1.30 10.36
C GLN A 475 10.79 0.22 11.02
N VAL A 476 11.73 0.62 11.87
CA VAL A 476 12.51 -0.32 12.69
C VAL A 476 12.02 -0.22 14.13
N PRO A 477 11.50 -1.31 14.73
CA PRO A 477 11.11 -1.33 16.13
C PRO A 477 12.24 -0.84 17.03
N SER A 478 11.90 -0.25 18.18
CA SER A 478 12.89 0.23 19.14
C SER A 478 13.83 -0.88 19.66
N THR A 479 13.44 -2.13 19.47
CA THR A 479 14.28 -3.32 19.66
C THR A 479 14.19 -4.22 18.42
N VAL A 480 15.29 -4.30 17.68
CA VAL A 480 15.44 -5.33 16.62
C VAL A 480 15.67 -6.67 17.33
N PRO A 481 14.82 -7.69 17.10
CA PRO A 481 15.06 -9.01 17.68
C PRO A 481 16.41 -9.54 17.20
N THR A 482 17.14 -10.22 18.08
CA THR A 482 18.32 -10.99 17.71
C THR A 482 17.94 -12.07 16.68
N LEU A 483 18.93 -12.58 15.95
CA LEU A 483 18.67 -13.67 15.00
C LEU A 483 18.10 -14.89 15.72
N GLU A 484 18.55 -15.18 16.93
CA GLU A 484 18.04 -16.27 17.77
C GLU A 484 16.61 -16.06 18.23
N GLU A 485 16.18 -14.81 18.42
CA GLU A 485 14.78 -14.47 18.77
C GLU A 485 13.88 -14.50 17.53
N TYR A 486 14.39 -14.10 16.37
CA TYR A 486 13.62 -13.98 15.13
C TYR A 486 13.54 -15.30 14.33
N ALA A 487 14.66 -16.02 14.19
CA ALA A 487 14.76 -17.22 13.37
C ALA A 487 14.30 -18.48 14.12
N THR A 488 13.11 -18.41 14.74
CA THR A 488 12.46 -19.55 15.39
C THR A 488 11.29 -20.05 14.56
N PRO A 489 10.97 -21.36 14.59
CA PRO A 489 9.76 -21.89 13.98
C PRO A 489 8.48 -21.22 14.51
N GLU A 490 8.44 -20.87 15.78
CA GLU A 490 7.29 -20.22 16.42
C GLU A 490 7.06 -18.81 15.85
N GLU A 491 8.12 -18.04 15.64
CA GLU A 491 8.02 -16.71 15.03
C GLU A 491 7.66 -16.80 13.55
N PHE A 492 8.22 -17.79 12.83
CA PHE A 492 7.79 -18.09 11.47
C PHE A 492 6.30 -18.43 11.41
N ASP A 493 5.82 -19.28 12.31
CA ASP A 493 4.40 -19.65 12.38
C ASP A 493 3.51 -18.42 12.64
N ARG A 494 3.93 -17.55 13.56
CA ARG A 494 3.19 -16.33 13.89
C ARG A 494 3.08 -15.38 12.69
N LEU A 495 4.14 -15.25 11.91
CA LEU A 495 4.23 -14.30 10.80
C LEU A 495 3.64 -14.84 9.49
N TYR A 496 3.85 -16.13 9.22
CA TYR A 496 3.69 -16.69 7.88
C TYR A 496 2.72 -17.86 7.78
N MET A 497 2.19 -18.36 8.89
CA MET A 497 1.15 -19.40 8.90
C MET A 497 -0.24 -18.80 9.19
N GLY A 498 -1.28 -19.64 9.21
CA GLY A 498 -2.65 -19.20 9.50
C GLY A 498 -3.24 -18.32 8.41
N SER A 499 -3.71 -17.12 8.78
CA SER A 499 -4.42 -16.21 7.87
C SER A 499 -3.61 -15.79 6.66
N LEU A 500 -2.28 -15.78 6.73
CA LEU A 500 -1.45 -15.48 5.55
C LEU A 500 -1.51 -16.60 4.50
N ILE A 501 -1.63 -17.86 4.92
CA ILE A 501 -1.83 -18.98 3.99
C ILE A 501 -3.18 -18.83 3.29
N ASP A 502 -4.22 -18.52 4.06
CA ASP A 502 -5.56 -18.25 3.50
C ASP A 502 -5.54 -17.06 2.54
N TYR A 503 -4.79 -16.01 2.86
CA TYR A 503 -4.59 -14.86 1.97
C TYR A 503 -3.99 -15.30 0.63
N TRP A 504 -2.91 -16.09 0.63
CA TRP A 504 -2.29 -16.56 -0.61
C TRP A 504 -3.18 -17.49 -1.42
N VAL A 505 -3.87 -18.42 -0.75
CA VAL A 505 -4.87 -19.30 -1.38
C VAL A 505 -5.94 -18.48 -2.08
N ASN A 506 -6.54 -17.50 -1.39
CA ASN A 506 -7.57 -16.64 -1.95
C ASN A 506 -7.02 -15.73 -3.06
N LEU A 507 -5.82 -15.19 -2.90
CA LEU A 507 -5.22 -14.31 -3.91
C LEU A 507 -4.98 -15.07 -5.22
N ILE A 508 -4.43 -16.28 -5.15
CA ILE A 508 -4.17 -17.10 -6.34
C ILE A 508 -5.49 -17.51 -6.99
N GLN A 509 -6.49 -17.91 -6.19
CA GLN A 509 -7.80 -18.30 -6.70
C GLN A 509 -8.53 -17.15 -7.41
N ASN A 510 -8.42 -15.92 -6.91
CA ASN A 510 -9.19 -14.78 -7.41
C ASN A 510 -8.44 -13.97 -8.47
N SER A 511 -7.12 -13.85 -8.35
CA SER A 511 -6.29 -12.98 -9.19
C SER A 511 -5.34 -13.73 -10.10
N GLN A 512 -5.15 -15.03 -9.88
CA GLN A 512 -4.23 -15.87 -10.64
C GLN A 512 -2.84 -15.22 -10.70
N ASN A 513 -2.15 -15.27 -11.85
CA ASN A 513 -0.91 -14.52 -12.06
C ASN A 513 -1.13 -13.17 -12.77
N LEU A 514 -2.36 -12.66 -12.86
CA LEU A 514 -2.65 -11.46 -13.67
C LEU A 514 -1.87 -10.21 -13.20
N GLN A 515 -1.58 -10.12 -11.91
CA GLN A 515 -0.81 -9.02 -11.30
C GLN A 515 0.62 -9.43 -10.93
N ALA A 516 1.17 -10.47 -11.56
CA ALA A 516 2.49 -11.04 -11.26
C ALA A 516 2.67 -11.59 -9.82
N GLY A 517 1.59 -11.63 -9.02
CA GLY A 517 1.63 -12.01 -7.61
C GLY A 517 2.02 -13.46 -7.35
N MET A 518 1.82 -14.37 -8.31
CA MET A 518 2.33 -15.74 -8.15
C MET A 518 3.84 -15.79 -8.32
N GLY A 519 4.36 -15.03 -9.31
CA GLY A 519 5.78 -14.91 -9.58
C GLY A 519 6.56 -14.29 -8.43
N TRP A 520 6.13 -13.14 -7.91
CA TRP A 520 6.87 -12.35 -6.90
C TRP A 520 6.30 -12.41 -5.48
N GLY A 521 5.21 -13.13 -5.26
CA GLY A 521 4.58 -13.26 -3.96
C GLY A 521 4.57 -14.71 -3.50
N SER A 522 3.60 -15.48 -4.00
CA SER A 522 3.37 -16.84 -3.51
C SER A 522 4.55 -17.78 -3.75
N SER A 523 5.35 -17.58 -4.81
CA SER A 523 6.55 -18.37 -5.05
C SER A 523 7.47 -18.34 -3.81
N TYR A 524 7.83 -17.17 -3.29
CA TYR A 524 8.67 -17.04 -2.10
C TYR A 524 8.07 -17.71 -0.87
N GLN A 525 6.75 -17.63 -0.71
CA GLN A 525 6.07 -18.32 0.38
C GLN A 525 6.21 -19.84 0.25
N THR A 526 6.05 -20.41 -0.95
CA THR A 526 6.21 -21.85 -1.17
C THR A 526 7.64 -22.33 -0.92
N HIS A 527 8.65 -21.52 -1.29
CA HIS A 527 10.06 -21.79 -0.97
C HIS A 527 10.30 -21.79 0.53
N ALA A 528 9.82 -20.76 1.23
CA ALA A 528 9.98 -20.64 2.68
C ALA A 528 9.33 -21.82 3.42
N LEU A 529 8.16 -22.28 3.00
CA LEU A 529 7.48 -23.43 3.60
C LEU A 529 8.25 -24.75 3.35
N ASN A 530 8.81 -24.93 2.15
CA ASN A 530 9.69 -26.07 1.87
C ASN A 530 10.94 -26.06 2.77
N ASP A 531 11.57 -24.90 2.94
CA ASP A 531 12.73 -24.75 3.82
C ASP A 531 12.39 -24.95 5.30
N MET A 532 11.23 -24.48 5.75
CA MET A 532 10.75 -24.74 7.10
C MET A 532 10.51 -26.23 7.36
N TYR A 533 9.97 -26.96 6.39
CA TYR A 533 9.89 -28.41 6.50
C TYR A 533 11.29 -29.06 6.57
N ARG A 534 12.25 -28.64 5.74
CA ARG A 534 13.63 -29.15 5.80
C ARG A 534 14.29 -28.90 7.16
N ALA A 535 14.06 -27.71 7.73
CA ALA A 535 14.66 -27.28 8.98
C ALA A 535 14.06 -27.97 10.21
N THR A 536 12.75 -28.28 10.18
CA THR A 536 12.02 -28.73 11.37
C THR A 536 11.52 -30.16 11.29
N GLY A 537 11.35 -30.71 10.09
CA GLY A 537 10.64 -31.97 9.84
C GLY A 537 9.13 -31.90 10.10
N ASP A 538 8.57 -30.72 10.42
CA ASP A 538 7.15 -30.56 10.76
C ASP A 538 6.27 -30.54 9.50
N ILE A 539 5.46 -31.58 9.34
CA ILE A 539 4.58 -31.78 8.17
C ILE A 539 3.55 -30.65 7.98
N LYS A 540 3.27 -29.84 9.01
CA LYS A 540 2.33 -28.70 8.87
C LYS A 540 2.78 -27.73 7.76
N TYR A 541 4.08 -27.57 7.55
CA TYR A 541 4.61 -26.69 6.50
C TYR A 541 4.35 -27.25 5.10
N LEU A 542 4.47 -28.57 4.93
CA LEU A 542 4.09 -29.21 3.67
C LEU A 542 2.59 -29.10 3.42
N ARG A 543 1.74 -29.26 4.45
CA ARG A 543 0.28 -29.10 4.30
C ARG A 543 -0.11 -27.68 3.92
N ALA A 544 0.48 -26.68 4.57
CA ALA A 544 0.27 -25.28 4.21
C ALA A 544 0.73 -24.99 2.77
N ASN A 545 1.89 -25.54 2.37
CA ASN A 545 2.38 -25.38 1.00
C ASN A 545 1.46 -26.07 -0.01
N GLN A 546 0.98 -27.28 0.29
CA GLN A 546 0.03 -28.00 -0.56
C GLN A 546 -1.20 -27.16 -0.87
N SER A 547 -1.79 -26.46 0.12
CA SER A 547 -2.95 -25.59 -0.10
C SER A 547 -2.67 -24.46 -1.11
N ILE A 548 -1.49 -23.84 -1.03
CA ILE A 548 -1.07 -22.80 -1.99
C ILE A 548 -0.83 -23.42 -3.38
N LEU A 549 -0.19 -24.59 -3.43
CA LEU A 549 0.17 -25.27 -4.67
C LEU A 549 -1.04 -25.86 -5.40
N GLU A 550 -2.07 -26.31 -4.69
CA GLU A 550 -3.34 -26.74 -5.30
C GLU A 550 -3.97 -25.60 -6.11
N GLN A 551 -4.03 -24.40 -5.54
CA GLN A 551 -4.52 -23.22 -6.27
C GLN A 551 -3.56 -22.82 -7.39
N THR A 552 -2.25 -22.89 -7.16
CA THR A 552 -1.23 -22.60 -8.18
C THR A 552 -1.42 -23.49 -9.41
N MET A 553 -1.52 -24.81 -9.21
CA MET A 553 -1.67 -25.78 -10.30
C MET A 553 -3.03 -25.73 -10.96
N ALA A 554 -4.09 -25.32 -10.24
CA ALA A 554 -5.42 -25.11 -10.81
C ALA A 554 -5.51 -23.88 -11.71
N ASN A 555 -4.69 -22.85 -11.46
CA ASN A 555 -4.71 -21.57 -12.18
C ASN A 555 -3.65 -21.46 -13.29
N ARG A 556 -3.18 -22.58 -13.86
CA ARG A 556 -2.41 -22.53 -15.11
C ARG A 556 -3.29 -22.02 -16.26
N ASP A 557 -2.72 -21.23 -17.16
CA ASP A 557 -3.41 -20.57 -18.26
C ASP A 557 -4.22 -21.55 -19.13
N ASP A 558 -3.67 -22.73 -19.42
CA ASP A 558 -4.34 -23.80 -20.18
C ASP A 558 -5.56 -24.39 -19.46
N LYS A 559 -5.64 -24.29 -18.14
CA LYS A 559 -6.77 -24.77 -17.34
C LYS A 559 -7.85 -23.71 -17.14
N VAL A 560 -7.45 -22.44 -17.03
CA VAL A 560 -8.38 -21.31 -16.85
C VAL A 560 -8.79 -20.64 -18.16
N GLY A 561 -8.22 -21.08 -19.29
CA GLY A 561 -8.57 -20.61 -20.63
C GLY A 561 -7.94 -19.28 -21.01
N HIS A 562 -6.81 -18.92 -20.39
CA HIS A 562 -6.03 -17.77 -20.83
C HIS A 562 -5.17 -18.13 -22.04
N THR A 563 -5.19 -17.24 -23.03
CA THR A 563 -4.34 -17.34 -24.21
C THR A 563 -3.25 -16.29 -24.15
N THR A 564 -2.06 -16.63 -24.60
CA THR A 564 -1.01 -15.65 -24.88
C THR A 564 -1.51 -14.61 -25.89
N PHE A 565 -0.81 -13.48 -26.02
CA PHE A 565 -1.19 -12.43 -26.96
C PHE A 565 -1.23 -12.88 -28.45
N PHE A 566 -0.62 -14.02 -28.79
CA PHE A 566 -0.66 -14.63 -30.12
C PHE A 566 -1.66 -15.79 -30.24
N GLY A 567 -2.50 -15.99 -29.21
CA GLY A 567 -3.66 -16.89 -29.26
C GLY A 567 -3.40 -18.35 -28.88
N GLU A 568 -2.22 -18.67 -28.34
CA GLU A 568 -1.92 -20.03 -27.86
C GLU A 568 -2.28 -20.19 -26.38
N MET A 569 -2.78 -21.36 -25.98
CA MET A 569 -2.93 -21.72 -24.57
C MET A 569 -1.61 -22.31 -24.08
N ALA A 570 -0.90 -21.55 -23.24
CA ALA A 570 0.36 -22.00 -22.68
C ALA A 570 0.11 -22.85 -21.43
N PRO A 571 0.84 -23.97 -21.23
CA PRO A 571 0.77 -24.77 -20.01
C PRO A 571 1.56 -24.12 -18.86
N ALA A 572 1.38 -22.82 -18.63
CA ALA A 572 2.16 -22.00 -17.69
C ALA A 572 1.30 -20.89 -17.06
N TRP A 573 1.91 -19.91 -16.40
CA TRP A 573 1.20 -18.81 -15.74
C TRP A 573 1.58 -17.47 -16.35
N GLY A 574 0.76 -16.98 -17.27
CA GLY A 574 0.97 -15.70 -17.92
C GLY A 574 0.50 -14.51 -17.09
N THR A 575 1.00 -13.34 -17.43
CA THR A 575 0.54 -12.07 -16.87
C THR A 575 0.51 -10.98 -17.94
N PRO A 576 -0.48 -10.07 -17.92
CA PRO A 576 -0.45 -8.85 -18.71
C PRO A 576 0.37 -7.72 -18.07
N TYR A 577 0.75 -7.85 -16.80
CA TYR A 577 1.22 -6.73 -15.96
C TYR A 577 2.41 -5.95 -16.54
N TYR A 578 3.42 -6.65 -17.09
CA TYR A 578 4.63 -5.98 -17.60
C TYR A 578 4.55 -5.55 -19.06
N ALA A 579 3.78 -6.29 -19.87
CA ALA A 579 3.80 -6.15 -21.32
C ALA A 579 2.52 -5.49 -21.88
N GLY A 580 1.54 -5.17 -21.02
CA GLY A 580 0.21 -4.71 -21.43
C GLY A 580 -0.59 -5.76 -22.22
N ARG A 581 -0.11 -7.01 -22.25
CA ARG A 581 -0.67 -8.13 -23.01
C ARG A 581 -0.28 -9.43 -22.32
N HIS A 582 -1.16 -10.43 -22.35
CA HIS A 582 -0.94 -11.68 -21.62
C HIS A 582 0.28 -12.45 -22.16
N VAL A 583 1.31 -12.58 -21.33
CA VAL A 583 2.62 -13.12 -21.67
C VAL A 583 3.07 -14.10 -20.59
N VAL A 584 3.65 -15.23 -21.02
CA VAL A 584 4.33 -16.16 -20.11
C VAL A 584 5.80 -15.78 -20.02
N HIS A 585 6.20 -15.28 -18.85
CA HIS A 585 7.60 -14.89 -18.60
C HIS A 585 8.41 -16.08 -18.06
N LEU A 586 9.57 -16.36 -18.66
CA LEU A 586 10.52 -17.40 -18.24
C LEU A 586 10.81 -17.34 -16.73
N VAL A 587 11.02 -16.13 -16.20
CA VAL A 587 11.34 -15.92 -14.79
C VAL A 587 10.19 -16.30 -13.87
N HIS A 588 8.95 -15.98 -14.24
CA HIS A 588 7.77 -16.38 -13.47
C HIS A 588 7.62 -17.88 -13.45
N THR A 589 7.71 -18.51 -14.63
CA THR A 589 7.65 -19.96 -14.73
C THR A 589 8.72 -20.62 -13.86
N GLY A 590 9.97 -20.15 -13.94
CA GLY A 590 11.07 -20.65 -13.11
C GLY A 590 10.80 -20.51 -11.61
N MET A 591 10.36 -19.34 -11.15
CA MET A 591 10.09 -19.07 -9.73
C MET A 591 8.94 -19.92 -9.19
N ILE A 592 7.81 -19.97 -9.90
CA ILE A 592 6.61 -20.71 -9.50
C ILE A 592 6.87 -22.21 -9.56
N ALA A 593 7.43 -22.71 -10.66
CA ALA A 593 7.69 -24.14 -10.83
C ALA A 593 8.72 -24.67 -9.83
N THR A 594 9.69 -23.86 -9.40
CA THR A 594 10.69 -24.32 -8.40
C THR A 594 10.01 -24.68 -7.07
N GLY A 595 9.05 -23.88 -6.59
CA GLY A 595 8.30 -24.18 -5.37
C GLY A 595 7.55 -25.52 -5.46
N VAL A 596 6.97 -25.81 -6.63
CA VAL A 596 6.24 -27.06 -6.91
C VAL A 596 7.19 -28.26 -6.92
N VAL A 597 8.29 -28.22 -7.68
CA VAL A 597 9.20 -29.38 -7.79
C VAL A 597 9.91 -29.69 -6.48
N GLU A 598 10.23 -28.67 -5.68
CA GLU A 598 10.79 -28.87 -4.36
C GLU A 598 9.80 -29.50 -3.40
N PHE A 599 8.53 -29.08 -3.45
CA PHE A 599 7.47 -29.72 -2.68
C PHE A 599 7.31 -31.19 -3.06
N LEU A 600 7.27 -31.51 -4.36
CA LEU A 600 7.17 -32.88 -4.86
C LEU A 600 8.36 -33.74 -4.40
N GLU A 601 9.59 -33.22 -4.45
CA GLU A 601 10.77 -33.91 -3.91
C GLU A 601 10.60 -34.23 -2.41
N LEU A 602 10.16 -33.26 -1.60
CA LEU A 602 9.99 -33.44 -0.15
C LEU A 602 8.85 -34.39 0.20
N VAL A 603 7.73 -34.31 -0.53
CA VAL A 603 6.59 -35.21 -0.36
C VAL A 603 6.96 -36.64 -0.69
N GLN A 604 7.71 -36.88 -1.77
CA GLN A 604 8.19 -38.23 -2.12
C GLN A 604 9.04 -38.86 -1.02
N GLN A 605 9.79 -38.04 -0.27
CA GLN A 605 10.64 -38.47 0.84
C GLN A 605 9.86 -38.69 2.15
N ASN A 606 8.61 -38.21 2.24
CA ASN A 606 7.76 -38.33 3.42
C ASN A 606 6.50 -39.18 3.14
N PRO A 607 6.43 -40.43 3.63
CA PRO A 607 5.30 -41.32 3.36
C PRO A 607 3.93 -40.78 3.79
N THR A 608 3.87 -39.98 4.86
CA THR A 608 2.61 -39.38 5.35
C THR A 608 2.15 -38.29 4.39
N ALA A 609 3.04 -37.37 4.02
CA ALA A 609 2.71 -36.32 3.05
C ALA A 609 2.37 -36.92 1.68
N MET A 610 3.07 -37.97 1.26
CA MET A 610 2.77 -38.68 0.01
C MET A 610 1.39 -39.34 0.03
N ALA A 611 1.00 -39.93 1.16
CA ALA A 611 -0.34 -40.50 1.32
C ALA A 611 -1.43 -39.41 1.33
N GLU A 612 -1.15 -38.23 1.88
CA GLU A 612 -2.07 -37.08 1.90
C GLU A 612 -2.26 -36.44 0.51
N LEU A 613 -1.17 -36.23 -0.24
CA LEU A 613 -1.23 -35.72 -1.61
C LEU A 613 -1.89 -36.73 -2.57
N GLY A 614 -1.56 -38.01 -2.39
CA GLY A 614 -2.01 -39.11 -3.23
C GLY A 614 -1.14 -39.29 -4.49
N GLN A 615 -0.89 -40.56 -4.83
CA GLN A 615 -0.04 -40.94 -5.97
C GLN A 615 -0.51 -40.33 -7.31
N ALA A 616 -1.82 -40.31 -7.56
CA ALA A 616 -2.37 -39.78 -8.81
C ALA A 616 -2.15 -38.27 -8.94
N THR A 617 -2.34 -37.51 -7.87
CA THR A 617 -2.09 -36.07 -7.84
C THR A 617 -0.61 -35.78 -8.04
N PHE A 618 0.26 -36.54 -7.36
CA PHE A 618 1.71 -36.44 -7.53
C PHE A 618 2.14 -36.65 -9.00
N GLU A 619 1.68 -37.74 -9.62
CA GLU A 619 2.02 -38.06 -11.02
C GLU A 619 1.48 -37.01 -11.99
N ASN A 620 0.26 -36.51 -11.76
CA ASN A 620 -0.32 -35.44 -12.57
C ASN A 620 0.48 -34.15 -12.45
N TRP A 621 0.84 -33.71 -11.24
CA TRP A 621 1.63 -32.50 -11.04
C TRP A 621 3.04 -32.63 -11.63
N VAL A 622 3.65 -33.81 -11.56
CA VAL A 622 4.92 -34.09 -12.24
C VAL A 622 4.79 -33.88 -13.75
N ALA A 623 3.79 -34.49 -14.38
CA ALA A 623 3.56 -34.37 -15.82
C ALA A 623 3.28 -32.90 -16.22
N GLU A 624 2.43 -32.23 -15.47
CA GLU A 624 2.08 -30.84 -15.68
C GLU A 624 3.30 -29.92 -15.59
N ILE A 625 4.15 -30.07 -14.56
CA ILE A 625 5.36 -29.26 -14.44
C ILE A 625 6.38 -29.55 -15.53
N HIS A 626 6.45 -30.78 -16.03
CA HIS A 626 7.28 -31.08 -17.21
C HIS A 626 6.79 -30.28 -18.42
N GLU A 627 5.50 -30.31 -18.73
CA GLU A 627 4.92 -29.49 -19.81
C GLU A 627 5.19 -27.98 -19.61
N THR A 628 5.06 -27.49 -18.38
CA THR A 628 5.30 -26.10 -18.03
C THR A 628 6.75 -25.67 -18.29
N ILE A 629 7.72 -26.49 -17.91
CA ILE A 629 9.14 -26.21 -18.13
C ILE A 629 9.49 -26.36 -19.62
N ASP A 630 9.01 -27.42 -20.26
CA ASP A 630 9.29 -27.72 -21.67
C ASP A 630 8.63 -26.70 -22.64
N TRP A 631 7.59 -25.97 -22.20
CA TRP A 631 7.04 -24.84 -22.97
C TRP A 631 8.12 -23.83 -23.37
N HIS A 632 9.13 -23.64 -22.53
CA HIS A 632 10.23 -22.71 -22.76
C HIS A 632 11.34 -23.28 -23.66
N ASP A 633 11.22 -24.49 -24.20
CA ASP A 633 12.21 -25.05 -25.13
C ASP A 633 12.34 -24.24 -26.43
N ARG A 634 11.27 -23.54 -26.79
CA ARG A 634 11.25 -22.58 -27.88
C ARG A 634 12.17 -21.37 -27.69
N GLU A 635 12.59 -21.11 -26.46
CA GLU A 635 13.51 -20.04 -26.04
C GLU A 635 14.94 -20.57 -25.80
N TRP A 636 15.13 -21.89 -25.77
CA TRP A 636 16.42 -22.50 -25.49
C TRP A 636 17.37 -22.43 -26.70
N ILE A 637 18.62 -22.06 -26.44
CA ILE A 637 19.71 -22.02 -27.41
C ILE A 637 20.88 -22.84 -26.87
N ASP A 638 21.34 -23.83 -27.64
CA ASP A 638 22.58 -24.55 -27.35
C ASP A 638 23.80 -23.66 -27.61
N GLY A 639 24.81 -23.79 -26.75
CA GLY A 639 26.07 -23.06 -26.84
C GLY A 639 26.11 -21.78 -25.99
N PRO A 640 27.02 -20.84 -26.32
CA PRO A 640 27.98 -20.87 -27.43
C PRO A 640 29.19 -21.80 -27.20
N GLY A 641 29.47 -22.22 -25.95
CA GLY A 641 30.50 -23.21 -25.65
C GLY A 641 30.02 -24.66 -25.84
N PRO A 642 30.93 -25.63 -26.07
CA PRO A 642 30.54 -27.03 -26.14
C PRO A 642 30.12 -27.48 -24.74
N ASP A 643 28.84 -27.79 -24.52
CA ASP A 643 28.18 -28.08 -23.22
C ASP A 643 27.43 -26.92 -22.54
N GLU A 644 27.32 -25.76 -23.19
CA GLU A 644 26.52 -24.63 -22.70
C GLU A 644 25.12 -24.61 -23.30
N GLY A 645 24.23 -23.87 -22.66
CA GLY A 645 22.98 -23.43 -23.26
C GLY A 645 22.35 -22.32 -22.43
N TYR A 646 21.46 -21.55 -23.03
CA TYR A 646 20.81 -20.40 -22.40
C TYR A 646 19.44 -20.14 -23.00
N TYR A 647 18.62 -19.35 -22.31
CA TYR A 647 17.33 -18.89 -22.81
C TYR A 647 17.46 -17.48 -23.42
N ILE A 648 16.74 -17.24 -24.51
CA ILE A 648 16.52 -15.92 -25.09
C ILE A 648 15.12 -15.41 -24.76
N SER A 649 14.93 -14.09 -24.80
CA SER A 649 13.59 -13.51 -24.67
C SER A 649 12.81 -13.80 -25.95
N ARG A 650 11.64 -14.41 -25.80
CA ARG A 650 10.74 -14.69 -26.90
C ARG A 650 9.31 -14.49 -26.45
N ASP A 651 8.57 -13.69 -27.19
CA ASP A 651 7.17 -13.36 -26.90
C ASP A 651 6.97 -12.65 -25.55
N GLU A 652 8.05 -12.21 -24.89
CA GLU A 652 7.97 -11.57 -23.57
C GLU A 652 7.84 -10.04 -23.69
N GLU A 653 8.97 -9.40 -24.01
CA GLU A 653 9.10 -7.95 -24.10
C GLU A 653 9.45 -7.56 -25.52
N VAL A 654 8.68 -6.63 -26.12
CA VAL A 654 8.86 -6.22 -27.53
C VAL A 654 10.29 -5.73 -27.82
N GLY A 655 10.92 -5.05 -26.86
CA GLY A 655 12.28 -4.53 -27.00
C GLY A 655 13.40 -5.56 -26.77
N ALA A 656 13.08 -6.72 -26.21
CA ALA A 656 14.07 -7.74 -25.85
C ALA A 656 14.03 -8.97 -26.76
N GLU A 657 13.12 -9.04 -27.73
CA GLU A 657 12.93 -10.22 -28.59
C GLU A 657 14.26 -10.73 -29.21
N GLY A 658 14.56 -12.00 -29.01
CA GLY A 658 15.80 -12.65 -29.46
C GLY A 658 17.05 -12.36 -28.63
N SER A 659 16.96 -11.46 -27.64
CA SER A 659 18.09 -11.12 -26.77
C SER A 659 18.31 -12.17 -25.67
N LEU A 660 19.52 -12.20 -25.10
CA LEU A 660 19.85 -13.06 -23.97
C LEU A 660 19.02 -12.65 -22.74
N GLN A 661 18.36 -13.63 -22.10
CA GLN A 661 17.67 -13.40 -20.84
C GLN A 661 18.66 -13.02 -19.73
N ALA A 662 18.24 -12.10 -18.86
CA ALA A 662 19.07 -11.67 -17.73
C ALA A 662 19.41 -12.84 -16.78
N PHE A 663 20.57 -12.80 -16.14
CA PHE A 663 21.08 -13.93 -15.35
C PHE A 663 20.20 -14.33 -14.16
N ASN A 664 19.44 -13.40 -13.59
CA ASN A 664 18.44 -13.72 -12.58
C ASN A 664 17.30 -14.57 -13.17
N ARG A 665 16.81 -14.25 -14.37
CA ARG A 665 15.77 -15.01 -15.08
C ARG A 665 16.25 -16.40 -15.47
N LEU A 666 17.49 -16.49 -15.97
CA LEU A 666 18.15 -17.77 -16.22
C LEU A 666 18.29 -18.61 -14.94
N SER A 667 18.70 -17.99 -13.83
CA SER A 667 18.87 -18.69 -12.56
C SER A 667 17.54 -19.24 -12.04
N ALA A 668 16.44 -18.48 -12.16
CA ALA A 668 15.10 -18.94 -11.80
C ALA A 668 14.70 -20.21 -12.56
N MET A 669 14.86 -20.23 -13.88
CA MET A 669 14.57 -21.44 -14.67
C MET A 669 15.55 -22.58 -14.37
N GLY A 670 16.83 -22.27 -14.11
CA GLY A 670 17.84 -23.25 -13.72
C GLY A 670 17.47 -24.00 -12.43
N MET A 671 16.90 -23.31 -11.44
CA MET A 671 16.40 -23.94 -10.22
C MET A 671 15.24 -24.89 -10.49
N ALA A 672 14.27 -24.49 -11.33
CA ALA A 672 13.14 -25.34 -11.71
C ALA A 672 13.58 -26.60 -12.45
N LEU A 673 14.49 -26.46 -13.43
CA LEU A 673 15.07 -27.59 -14.17
C LEU A 673 15.78 -28.57 -13.22
N TRP A 674 16.61 -28.05 -12.31
CA TRP A 674 17.34 -28.88 -11.36
C TRP A 674 16.42 -29.57 -10.35
N GLY A 675 15.46 -28.84 -9.80
CA GLY A 675 14.45 -29.37 -8.89
C GLY A 675 13.58 -30.44 -9.55
N SER A 676 13.18 -30.23 -10.80
CA SER A 676 12.45 -31.23 -11.59
C SER A 676 13.24 -32.53 -11.73
N TRP A 677 14.55 -32.45 -12.03
CA TRP A 677 15.40 -33.64 -12.05
C TRP A 677 15.49 -34.32 -10.69
N LYS A 678 15.66 -33.58 -9.59
CA LYS A 678 15.72 -34.17 -8.24
C LYS A 678 14.43 -34.91 -7.88
N ALA A 679 13.27 -34.32 -8.18
CA ALA A 679 11.97 -34.89 -7.85
C ALA A 679 11.59 -36.10 -8.72
N THR A 680 12.06 -36.15 -9.98
CA THR A 680 11.49 -37.07 -11.00
C THR A 680 12.52 -37.92 -11.74
N GLY A 681 13.81 -37.59 -11.64
CA GLY A 681 14.87 -38.20 -12.43
C GLY A 681 14.94 -37.74 -13.89
N HIS A 682 14.19 -36.71 -14.31
CA HIS A 682 14.16 -36.23 -15.70
C HIS A 682 15.54 -35.73 -16.19
N THR A 683 16.25 -36.55 -16.97
CA THR A 683 17.65 -36.25 -17.35
C THR A 683 17.76 -35.11 -18.35
N GLY A 684 16.74 -34.85 -19.17
CA GLY A 684 16.73 -33.69 -20.08
C GLY A 684 16.79 -32.36 -19.31
N HIS A 685 16.02 -32.25 -18.21
CA HIS A 685 16.06 -31.07 -17.35
C HIS A 685 17.40 -30.94 -16.62
N ARG A 686 17.96 -32.05 -16.12
CA ARG A 686 19.32 -32.06 -15.55
C ARG A 686 20.34 -31.51 -16.52
N ASP A 687 20.33 -31.99 -17.76
CA ASP A 687 21.34 -31.65 -18.75
C ASP A 687 21.24 -30.16 -19.15
N LYS A 688 20.03 -29.62 -19.30
CA LYS A 688 19.78 -28.18 -19.48
C LYS A 688 20.22 -27.37 -18.26
N ALA A 689 19.87 -27.77 -17.03
CA ALA A 689 20.30 -27.07 -15.81
C ALA A 689 21.83 -26.98 -15.71
N LEU A 690 22.53 -28.09 -16.02
CA LEU A 690 23.99 -28.13 -16.03
C LEU A 690 24.58 -27.25 -17.14
N ALA A 691 23.98 -27.26 -18.34
CA ALA A 691 24.41 -26.42 -19.45
C ALA A 691 24.24 -24.93 -19.16
N LEU A 692 23.12 -24.56 -18.54
CA LEU A 692 22.81 -23.21 -18.10
C LEU A 692 23.76 -22.73 -16.99
N GLY A 693 24.01 -23.58 -16.00
CA GLY A 693 24.97 -23.29 -14.92
C GLY A 693 26.38 -23.07 -15.45
N ARG A 694 26.83 -23.86 -16.44
CA ARG A 694 28.12 -23.65 -17.12
C ARG A 694 28.14 -22.34 -17.90
N PHE A 695 27.07 -22.04 -18.66
CA PHE A 695 26.93 -20.78 -19.39
C PHE A 695 27.10 -19.57 -18.45
N ILE A 696 26.30 -19.50 -17.38
CA ILE A 696 26.37 -18.41 -16.39
C ILE A 696 27.76 -18.33 -15.79
N LYS A 697 28.29 -19.45 -15.27
CA LYS A 697 29.61 -19.52 -14.62
C LYS A 697 30.74 -18.97 -15.49
N ARG A 698 30.75 -19.27 -16.79
CA ARG A 698 31.78 -18.76 -17.72
C ARG A 698 31.65 -17.27 -18.01
N ARG A 699 30.44 -16.67 -17.90
CA ARG A 699 30.21 -15.23 -18.18
C ARG A 699 30.39 -14.34 -16.96
N VAL A 700 30.10 -14.83 -15.76
CA VAL A 700 30.28 -14.03 -14.52
C VAL A 700 31.75 -13.93 -14.05
N GLY A 701 32.71 -14.40 -14.85
CA GLY A 701 34.14 -14.27 -14.54
C GLY A 701 34.64 -15.14 -13.38
N LEU A 702 33.81 -16.07 -12.87
CA LEU A 702 34.21 -17.04 -11.83
C LEU A 702 35.21 -18.11 -12.33
N TYR A 703 35.63 -18.01 -13.59
CA TYR A 703 36.76 -18.72 -14.18
C TYR A 703 37.74 -17.68 -14.76
N GLN A 704 38.67 -17.19 -13.94
CA GLN A 704 39.97 -16.79 -14.44
C GLN A 704 40.84 -18.05 -14.46
N GLY A 705 40.60 -18.91 -15.46
CA GLY A 705 41.48 -20.03 -15.80
C GLY A 705 42.46 -19.59 -16.86
#